data_AF-A0A518GR14-F1
#
_entry.id   AF-A0A518GR14-F1
#
_cell.length_a   1.000
_cell.length_b   1.000
_cell.length_c   1.000
_cell.angle_alpha   90.00
_cell.angle_beta   90.00
_cell.angle_gamma   90.00
#
_symmetry.space_group_name_H-M   'P 1'
#
loop_
_entity.id
_entity.type
_entity.pdbx_description
1 polymer ?
#
loop_
_entity_poly.entity_id
_entity_poly.type
_entity_poly.pdbx_seq_one_letter_code
_entity_poly.pdbx_strand_id
1 'polypeptide(L)'
;MITMFGCHVSMLRQICFSLVMATVLIQASSLMAAITPEQRQQLNDLKTEIGKVPALLSKKKLDEATAAVTSVEEKLNTLVKDGIPETEALVKALRKQVETQRGILAKQQALVAAKIPTSFSKEVAPILEANCVSCHGEDNPRGGLRMDTFAGMERGGTNGALVVAGNPLRSPLVLRLTTTDNRLRMPKNEEALKPAEIQVIAKWISEGAKYDVMDKTASLGSLAAMADGKPKPAPVPVEVAKPTGNEKVSFINDVAPTLVTTCGQCHLGNNPRGGFSVATFERMMQGGESGRVIVPGSLEGSRLWRLVNADEAPVMPAGQGRITRKWHADLRTWITEGAKFDGPDAKRPLMQLVPTPEEIRARELAKMTPEQLLERRRKDTNEKWEMALSSTQPNIHETDEFIMIGDVDTARLKELAESGSEFLKVLKTTFGFKETPVWKGKLAVFVFKERFGYEEFNQTINRREVPKEIIGHADVSPTLETALVAIYDVGDDPTEKSPGAVLNLAEQLAAAALLKGGGDLPDWLIRGTGLSLAAAGPIGKGNPYVVALKPRAAEAMQYSIQQPQDVFQDGTFSPADVGPAGYAIVEFLMRNGGASNFGSFVKRIQGGDTPAAALQAVYRQDARTMGASFLSTQGAAPGNRKAKKK
;
A
#
# COMPACT_ATOMS: atom_id res chain seq x y z
N MET A 1 58.88 -3.43 -72.78
CA MET A 1 59.80 -3.42 -71.62
C MET A 1 60.21 -1.99 -71.36
N ILE A 2 59.86 -1.46 -70.17
CA ILE A 2 60.64 -0.57 -69.29
C ILE A 2 61.87 0.04 -70.02
N THR A 3 62.01 1.34 -70.30
CA THR A 3 61.87 2.55 -69.47
C THR A 3 62.09 3.75 -70.41
N MET A 4 61.32 4.83 -70.29
CA MET A 4 61.72 6.12 -70.87
C MET A 4 61.64 7.23 -69.81
N PHE A 5 62.84 7.71 -69.49
CA PHE A 5 63.18 9.05 -69.03
C PHE A 5 62.96 10.05 -70.17
N GLY A 6 62.68 11.31 -69.81
CA GLY A 6 63.19 12.44 -70.59
C GLY A 6 62.16 13.22 -71.41
N CYS A 7 61.70 14.31 -70.80
CA CYS A 7 61.81 15.69 -71.27
C CYS A 7 61.36 16.07 -72.70
N HIS A 8 60.75 17.26 -72.75
CA HIS A 8 60.59 18.13 -73.92
C HIS A 8 59.53 17.69 -74.95
N VAL A 9 58.75 18.58 -75.55
CA VAL A 9 58.40 19.97 -75.29
C VAL A 9 57.28 20.28 -76.29
N SER A 10 56.43 21.23 -75.93
CA SER A 10 55.71 22.08 -76.87
C SER A 10 54.48 21.52 -77.60
N MET A 11 53.41 22.25 -77.30
CA MET A 11 52.60 22.98 -78.27
C MET A 11 51.38 22.31 -78.88
N LEU A 12 50.35 23.16 -78.90
CA LEU A 12 49.09 23.09 -79.64
C LEU A 12 48.07 22.12 -79.01
N ARG A 13 46.85 22.53 -78.65
CA ARG A 13 46.10 23.75 -78.97
C ARG A 13 44.77 23.64 -78.21
N GLN A 14 44.42 24.69 -77.46
CA GLN A 14 43.13 25.39 -77.57
C GLN A 14 41.85 24.56 -77.43
N ILE A 15 41.09 24.85 -76.36
CA ILE A 15 39.65 25.20 -76.35
C ILE A 15 39.29 25.47 -74.86
N CYS A 16 39.27 26.74 -74.46
CA CYS A 16 38.07 27.50 -74.08
C CYS A 16 37.58 27.24 -72.64
N PHE A 17 37.83 28.16 -71.70
CA PHE A 17 36.86 29.21 -71.35
C PHE A 17 37.43 30.14 -70.24
N SER A 18 37.09 31.41 -70.38
CA SER A 18 37.73 32.59 -69.80
C SER A 18 37.27 32.93 -68.37
N LEU A 19 38.20 33.29 -67.48
CA LEU A 19 38.32 34.59 -66.79
C LEU A 19 39.45 34.54 -65.74
N VAL A 20 40.62 35.11 -66.03
CA VAL A 20 41.70 35.29 -65.05
C VAL A 20 42.32 36.68 -65.22
N MET A 21 42.26 37.42 -64.10
CA MET A 21 43.16 38.47 -63.61
C MET A 21 43.49 39.69 -64.47
N ALA A 22 43.14 40.84 -63.92
CA ALA A 22 44.00 42.01 -63.94
C ALA A 22 44.10 42.61 -62.52
N THR A 23 45.23 43.29 -62.27
CA THR A 23 45.64 44.08 -61.08
C THR A 23 46.30 43.27 -59.95
N VAL A 24 47.64 43.17 -59.89
CA VAL A 24 48.69 44.18 -59.58
C VAL A 24 48.75 44.52 -58.07
N LEU A 25 49.89 44.14 -57.46
CA LEU A 25 50.51 44.65 -56.23
C LEU A 25 49.66 44.71 -54.96
N ILE A 26 49.89 43.77 -54.04
CA ILE A 26 50.28 44.01 -52.62
C ILE A 26 50.99 42.72 -52.16
N GLN A 27 52.32 42.74 -52.08
CA GLN A 27 53.03 41.90 -51.13
C GLN A 27 52.84 42.54 -49.75
N ALA A 28 51.80 42.15 -49.03
CA ALA A 28 51.76 42.34 -47.59
C ALA A 28 52.40 41.10 -46.98
N SER A 29 53.67 41.25 -46.58
CA SER A 29 54.29 40.40 -45.59
C SER A 29 53.29 40.21 -44.45
N SER A 30 52.92 38.97 -44.16
CA SER A 30 52.26 38.59 -42.92
C SER A 30 53.25 38.78 -41.76
N LEU A 31 53.51 40.03 -41.40
CA LEU A 31 53.97 40.36 -40.06
C LEU A 31 52.89 39.80 -39.12
N MET A 32 53.28 38.81 -38.32
CA MET A 32 52.64 38.58 -37.02
C MET A 32 52.44 39.96 -36.40
N ALA A 33 51.19 40.39 -36.20
CA ALA A 33 50.91 41.69 -35.62
C ALA A 33 51.57 41.70 -34.23
N ALA A 34 52.75 42.33 -34.14
CA ALA A 34 53.47 42.42 -32.90
C ALA A 34 52.62 43.24 -31.94
N ILE A 35 52.34 42.69 -30.76
CA ILE A 35 51.62 43.41 -29.70
C ILE A 35 52.27 44.78 -29.47
N THR A 36 51.46 45.82 -29.22
CA THR A 36 52.00 47.16 -29.00
C THR A 36 52.81 47.22 -27.69
N PRO A 37 53.71 48.21 -27.52
CA PRO A 37 54.41 48.42 -26.25
C PRO A 37 53.46 48.54 -25.05
N GLU A 38 52.30 49.17 -25.25
CA GLU A 38 51.26 49.33 -24.22
C GLU A 38 50.63 47.97 -23.88
N GLN A 39 50.25 47.17 -24.88
CA GLN A 39 49.71 45.82 -24.69
C GLN A 39 50.72 44.91 -23.97
N ARG A 40 52.01 45.02 -24.31
CA ARG A 40 53.09 44.29 -23.63
C ARG A 40 53.23 44.72 -22.17
N GLN A 41 53.09 46.02 -21.88
CA GLN A 41 53.12 46.53 -20.51
C GLN A 41 51.93 46.00 -19.70
N GLN A 42 50.71 46.05 -20.26
CA GLN A 42 49.50 45.54 -19.62
C GLN A 42 49.62 44.03 -19.27
N LEU A 43 50.17 43.21 -20.17
CA LEU A 43 50.43 41.79 -19.89
C LEU A 43 51.48 41.58 -18.78
N ASN A 44 52.52 42.42 -18.71
CA ASN A 44 53.51 42.37 -17.64
C ASN A 44 52.94 42.79 -16.28
N ASP A 45 52.02 43.76 -16.26
CA ASP A 45 51.31 44.17 -15.06
C ASP A 45 50.43 43.03 -14.53
N LEU A 46 49.69 42.35 -15.42
CA LEU A 46 48.92 41.15 -15.08
C LEU A 46 49.81 40.02 -14.53
N LYS A 47 50.99 39.83 -15.10
CA LYS A 47 51.99 38.84 -14.62
C LYS A 47 52.44 39.15 -13.20
N THR A 48 52.60 40.43 -12.89
CA THR A 48 52.96 40.91 -11.55
C THR A 48 51.79 40.73 -10.57
N GLU A 49 50.55 40.99 -11.00
CA GLU A 49 49.34 40.82 -10.20
C GLU A 49 49.11 39.34 -9.83
N ILE A 50 49.16 38.43 -10.80
CA ILE A 50 49.00 36.98 -10.54
C ILE A 50 50.17 36.40 -9.74
N GLY A 51 51.36 37.00 -9.84
CA GLY A 51 52.54 36.65 -9.04
C GLY A 51 52.38 36.87 -7.53
N LYS A 52 51.39 37.68 -7.10
CA LYS A 52 51.10 37.93 -5.68
C LYS A 52 50.22 36.84 -5.05
N VAL A 53 49.51 36.05 -5.86
CA VAL A 53 48.55 35.02 -5.39
C VAL A 53 49.20 33.97 -4.49
N PRO A 54 50.38 33.40 -4.79
CA PRO A 54 51.06 32.46 -3.88
C PRO A 54 51.30 33.02 -2.46
N ALA A 55 51.60 34.31 -2.34
CA ALA A 55 51.81 34.97 -1.05
C ALA A 55 50.50 35.21 -0.28
N LEU A 56 49.38 35.41 -0.98
CA LEU A 56 48.05 35.48 -0.37
C LEU A 56 47.61 34.10 0.14
N LEU A 57 47.84 33.06 -0.67
CA LEU A 57 47.56 31.66 -0.32
C LEU A 57 48.40 31.18 0.88
N SER A 58 49.69 31.55 0.96
CA SER A 58 50.53 31.21 2.11
C SER A 58 50.09 31.91 3.40
N LYS A 59 49.54 33.14 3.29
CA LYS A 59 48.94 33.90 4.39
C LYS A 59 47.49 33.52 4.69
N LYS A 60 46.94 32.49 4.02
CA LYS A 60 45.54 32.01 4.17
C LYS A 60 44.47 33.07 3.85
N LYS A 61 44.79 34.08 3.06
CA LYS A 61 43.84 35.11 2.60
C LYS A 61 43.11 34.63 1.34
N LEU A 62 42.21 33.65 1.49
CA LEU A 62 41.58 32.96 0.37
C LEU A 62 40.65 33.85 -0.47
N ASP A 63 39.93 34.78 0.15
CA ASP A 63 39.03 35.70 -0.56
C ASP A 63 39.82 36.70 -1.42
N GLU A 64 40.90 37.26 -0.86
CA GLU A 64 41.82 38.14 -1.60
C GLU A 64 42.51 37.39 -2.75
N ALA A 65 42.90 36.12 -2.53
CA ALA A 65 43.48 35.28 -3.58
C ALA A 65 42.46 34.96 -4.69
N THR A 66 41.19 34.72 -4.33
CA THR A 66 40.10 34.48 -5.29
C THR A 66 39.85 35.72 -6.15
N ALA A 67 39.71 36.89 -5.52
CA ALA A 67 39.51 38.15 -6.22
C ALA A 67 40.67 38.47 -7.18
N ALA A 68 41.91 38.21 -6.77
CA ALA A 68 43.09 38.45 -7.61
C ALA A 68 43.15 37.53 -8.84
N VAL A 69 42.83 36.24 -8.70
CA VAL A 69 42.80 35.30 -9.85
C VAL A 69 41.71 35.67 -10.85
N THR A 70 40.49 35.98 -10.36
CA THR A 70 39.36 36.39 -11.21
C THR A 70 39.64 37.71 -11.93
N SER A 71 40.16 38.72 -11.21
CA SER A 71 40.57 40.02 -11.77
C SER A 71 41.57 39.85 -12.92
N VAL A 72 42.62 39.04 -12.74
CA VAL A 72 43.63 38.82 -13.78
C VAL A 72 43.05 38.12 -14.99
N GLU A 73 42.18 37.12 -14.80
CA GLU A 73 41.56 36.38 -15.89
C GLU A 73 40.59 37.25 -16.71
N GLU A 74 39.76 38.06 -16.06
CA GLU A 74 38.86 38.99 -16.73
C GLU A 74 39.63 40.02 -17.56
N LYS A 75 40.67 40.62 -16.98
CA LYS A 75 41.55 41.58 -17.67
C LYS A 75 42.29 40.90 -18.83
N LEU A 76 42.80 39.68 -18.64
CA LEU A 76 43.46 38.92 -19.70
C LEU A 76 42.51 38.60 -20.86
N ASN A 77 41.29 38.19 -20.56
CA ASN A 77 40.26 37.91 -21.58
C ASN A 77 39.85 39.17 -22.33
N THR A 78 39.82 40.32 -21.64
CA THR A 78 39.57 41.62 -22.27
C THR A 78 40.68 41.99 -23.24
N LEU A 79 41.94 41.87 -22.83
CA LEU A 79 43.09 42.17 -23.70
C LEU A 79 43.17 41.27 -24.94
N VAL A 80 42.82 39.99 -24.80
CA VAL A 80 42.71 39.07 -25.95
C VAL A 80 41.59 39.49 -26.88
N LYS A 81 40.44 39.90 -26.34
CA LYS A 81 39.31 40.42 -27.12
C LYS A 81 39.66 41.73 -27.84
N ASP A 82 40.51 42.55 -27.25
CA ASP A 82 40.98 43.84 -27.79
C ASP A 82 42.14 43.69 -28.79
N GLY A 83 42.35 42.48 -29.33
CA GLY A 83 43.21 42.25 -30.49
C GLY A 83 44.59 41.64 -30.19
N ILE A 84 44.88 41.25 -28.93
CA ILE A 84 46.07 40.45 -28.64
C ILE A 84 45.84 38.99 -29.08
N PRO A 85 46.70 38.41 -29.94
CA PRO A 85 46.55 37.02 -30.36
C PRO A 85 46.66 36.03 -29.19
N GLU A 86 45.76 35.05 -29.17
CA GLU A 86 45.81 33.89 -28.25
C GLU A 86 47.12 33.09 -28.36
N THR A 87 47.80 33.19 -29.50
CA THR A 87 49.07 32.52 -29.76
C THR A 87 50.27 33.18 -29.10
N GLU A 88 50.11 34.42 -28.59
CA GLU A 88 51.18 35.23 -27.99
C GLU A 88 51.75 34.56 -26.73
N ALA A 89 53.09 34.58 -26.62
CA ALA A 89 53.80 33.82 -25.59
C ALA A 89 53.43 34.27 -24.16
N LEU A 90 53.22 35.57 -23.94
CA LEU A 90 52.82 36.13 -22.64
C LEU A 90 51.40 35.74 -22.26
N VAL A 91 50.46 35.72 -23.22
CA VAL A 91 49.07 35.29 -23.00
C VAL A 91 49.03 33.82 -22.60
N LYS A 92 49.75 32.95 -23.33
CA LYS A 92 49.87 31.52 -22.99
C LYS A 92 50.45 31.29 -21.60
N ALA A 93 51.50 32.03 -21.25
CA ALA A 93 52.14 31.94 -19.94
C ALA A 93 51.19 32.38 -18.81
N LEU A 94 50.47 33.48 -19.00
CA LEU A 94 49.50 34.00 -18.04
C LEU A 94 48.32 33.04 -17.85
N ARG A 95 47.76 32.48 -18.94
CA ARG A 95 46.67 31.49 -18.83
C ARG A 95 47.09 30.26 -18.04
N LYS A 96 48.27 29.71 -18.34
CA LYS A 96 48.83 28.58 -17.59
C LYS A 96 49.03 28.94 -16.10
N GLN A 97 49.46 30.16 -15.81
CA GLN A 97 49.66 30.63 -14.44
C GLN A 97 48.33 30.81 -13.70
N VAL A 98 47.32 31.41 -14.34
CA VAL A 98 45.94 31.54 -13.81
C VAL A 98 45.35 30.16 -13.51
N GLU A 99 45.47 29.21 -14.44
CA GLU A 99 45.00 27.83 -14.27
C GLU A 99 45.70 27.14 -13.08
N THR A 100 47.02 27.29 -12.98
CA THR A 100 47.80 26.74 -11.87
C THR A 100 47.36 27.33 -10.53
N GLN A 101 47.20 28.65 -10.43
CA GLN A 101 46.76 29.30 -9.19
C GLN A 101 45.33 28.92 -8.81
N ARG A 102 44.43 28.82 -9.79
CA ARG A 102 43.05 28.33 -9.60
C ARG A 102 43.03 26.91 -9.03
N GLY A 103 43.85 26.01 -9.55
CA GLY A 103 43.97 24.65 -9.05
C GLY A 103 44.45 24.58 -7.59
N ILE A 104 45.43 25.39 -7.22
CA ILE A 104 45.94 25.47 -5.84
C ILE A 104 44.89 26.07 -4.90
N LEU A 105 44.23 27.16 -5.31
CA LEU A 105 43.17 27.82 -4.56
C LEU A 105 41.99 26.87 -4.28
N ALA A 106 41.51 26.15 -5.32
CA ALA A 106 40.45 25.16 -5.16
C ALA A 106 40.82 24.04 -4.17
N LYS A 107 42.07 23.57 -4.21
CA LYS A 107 42.58 22.58 -3.26
C LYS A 107 42.62 23.12 -1.83
N GLN A 108 43.02 24.38 -1.61
CA GLN A 108 43.02 25.00 -0.29
C GLN A 108 41.60 25.28 0.24
N GLN A 109 40.69 25.73 -0.62
CA GLN A 109 39.28 25.92 -0.29
C GLN A 109 38.62 24.59 0.11
N ALA A 110 38.91 23.50 -0.61
CA ALA A 110 38.46 22.15 -0.26
C ALA A 110 39.01 21.68 1.11
N LEU A 111 40.27 21.98 1.43
CA LEU A 111 40.87 21.67 2.73
C LEU A 111 40.24 22.45 3.89
N VAL A 112 39.78 23.68 3.64
CA VAL A 112 39.05 24.49 4.64
C VAL A 112 37.61 23.98 4.80
N ALA A 113 36.93 23.69 3.69
CA ALA A 113 35.58 23.13 3.71
C ALA A 113 35.52 21.77 4.44
N ALA A 114 36.57 20.94 4.30
CA ALA A 114 36.69 19.67 5.03
C ALA A 114 36.84 19.83 6.56
N LYS A 115 37.13 21.03 7.07
CA LYS A 115 37.26 21.31 8.52
C LYS A 115 35.99 21.90 9.16
N ILE A 116 34.96 22.25 8.39
CA ILE A 116 33.70 22.73 8.94
C ILE A 116 32.85 21.50 9.29
N PRO A 117 32.43 21.33 10.57
CA PRO A 117 31.54 20.25 10.97
C PRO A 117 30.21 20.36 10.22
N THR A 118 29.70 19.24 9.73
CA THR A 118 28.41 19.17 9.05
C THR A 118 27.28 19.40 10.06
N SER A 119 26.45 20.40 9.77
CA SER A 119 25.31 20.79 10.59
C SER A 119 24.16 19.80 10.38
N PHE A 120 23.65 19.20 11.46
CA PHE A 120 22.50 18.32 11.34
C PHE A 120 21.27 19.10 10.89
N SER A 121 20.91 20.17 11.59
CA SER A 121 19.70 20.95 11.31
C SER A 121 19.69 21.63 9.93
N LYS A 122 20.85 22.07 9.43
CA LYS A 122 20.92 22.82 8.16
C LYS A 122 21.21 21.95 6.94
N GLU A 123 21.99 20.88 7.09
CA GLU A 123 22.47 20.10 5.94
C GLU A 123 21.86 18.69 5.91
N VAL A 124 21.65 18.05 7.06
CA VAL A 124 21.17 16.65 7.12
C VAL A 124 19.66 16.56 7.22
N ALA A 125 19.04 17.33 8.12
CA ALA A 125 17.61 17.32 8.38
C ALA A 125 16.76 17.59 7.13
N PRO A 126 17.11 18.55 6.24
CA PRO A 126 16.34 18.76 5.00
C PRO A 126 16.35 17.54 4.07
N ILE A 127 17.49 16.83 3.98
CA ILE A 127 17.60 15.62 3.16
C ILE A 127 16.72 14.50 3.73
N LEU A 128 16.77 14.29 5.05
CA LEU A 128 15.98 13.25 5.71
C LEU A 128 14.47 13.57 5.71
N GLU A 129 14.11 14.83 5.93
CA GLU A 129 12.72 15.30 5.84
C GLU A 129 12.14 15.02 4.44
N ALA A 130 12.89 15.39 3.39
CA ALA A 130 12.43 15.24 2.02
C ALA A 130 12.30 13.78 1.58
N ASN A 131 13.17 12.88 2.06
CA ASN A 131 13.32 11.53 1.49
C ASN A 131 12.90 10.39 2.43
N CYS A 132 12.66 10.64 3.71
CA CYS A 132 12.48 9.57 4.70
C CYS A 132 11.20 9.70 5.54
N VAL A 133 10.79 10.92 5.87
CA VAL A 133 9.70 11.17 6.84
C VAL A 133 8.33 10.72 6.34
N SER A 134 8.08 10.66 5.03
CA SER A 134 6.82 10.16 4.47
C SER A 134 6.50 8.70 4.86
N CYS A 135 7.54 7.88 5.03
CA CYS A 135 7.44 6.45 5.35
C CYS A 135 7.94 6.10 6.76
N HIS A 136 8.60 7.03 7.43
CA HIS A 136 9.17 6.85 8.77
C HIS A 136 8.75 8.00 9.71
N GLY A 137 7.56 8.58 9.51
CA GLY A 137 7.04 9.68 10.32
C GLY A 137 6.16 9.22 11.48
N GLU A 138 5.58 10.18 12.21
CA GLU A 138 4.68 9.91 13.34
C GLU A 138 3.50 9.00 13.00
N ASP A 139 2.78 9.34 11.93
CA ASP A 139 1.56 8.65 11.53
C ASP A 139 1.84 7.33 10.79
N ASN A 140 3.09 7.09 10.39
CA ASN A 140 3.48 5.93 9.58
C ASN A 140 4.96 5.54 9.84
N PRO A 141 5.30 4.99 11.02
CA PRO A 141 6.68 4.60 11.34
C PRO A 141 6.99 3.20 10.79
N ARG A 142 7.21 3.07 9.47
CA ARG A 142 7.52 1.76 8.89
C ARG A 142 8.76 1.15 9.52
N GLY A 143 8.70 -0.14 9.84
CA GLY A 143 9.77 -0.82 10.59
C GLY A 143 9.97 -0.28 12.00
N GLY A 144 8.95 0.35 12.60
CA GLY A 144 9.01 0.97 13.92
C GLY A 144 9.98 2.14 14.03
N LEU A 145 10.48 2.65 12.90
CA LEU A 145 11.49 3.70 12.85
C LEU A 145 10.83 5.07 12.68
N ARG A 146 11.14 5.99 13.60
CA ARG A 146 10.76 7.41 13.55
C ARG A 146 11.95 8.23 13.07
N MET A 147 11.79 8.96 11.97
CA MET A 147 12.80 9.85 11.38
C MET A 147 12.33 11.30 11.27
N ASP A 148 11.11 11.59 11.75
CA ASP A 148 10.52 12.93 11.81
C ASP A 148 11.07 13.79 12.95
N THR A 149 11.80 13.20 13.90
CA THR A 149 12.49 13.92 14.99
C THR A 149 13.87 13.28 15.25
N PHE A 150 14.80 14.06 15.80
CA PHE A 150 16.12 13.51 16.16
C PHE A 150 16.03 12.43 17.25
N ALA A 151 15.19 12.66 18.26
CA ALA A 151 14.91 11.68 19.31
C ALA A 151 14.33 10.37 18.75
N GLY A 152 13.51 10.45 17.70
CA GLY A 152 13.00 9.28 16.98
C GLY A 152 14.13 8.44 16.37
N MET A 153 15.08 9.11 15.70
CA MET A 153 16.22 8.44 15.07
C MET A 153 17.18 7.82 16.08
N GLU A 154 17.41 8.49 17.22
CA GLU A 154 18.24 7.96 18.32
C GLU A 154 17.64 6.70 18.93
N ARG A 155 16.31 6.62 19.01
CA ARG A 155 15.61 5.41 19.49
C ARG A 155 15.81 4.21 18.55
N GLY A 156 15.98 4.46 17.26
CA GLY A 156 16.07 3.42 16.24
C GLY A 156 14.71 2.79 15.91
N GLY A 157 14.75 1.71 15.13
CA GLY A 157 13.55 0.95 14.72
C GLY A 157 13.56 -0.47 15.26
N THR A 158 12.69 -1.34 14.71
CA THR A 158 12.63 -2.76 15.10
C THR A 158 13.94 -3.52 14.86
N ASN A 159 14.79 -3.02 13.97
CA ASN A 159 16.13 -3.56 13.68
C ASN A 159 17.25 -2.92 14.51
N GLY A 160 16.91 -2.17 15.56
CA GLY A 160 17.87 -1.50 16.43
C GLY A 160 18.31 -0.12 15.94
N ALA A 161 19.52 0.29 16.33
CA ALA A 161 20.06 1.63 16.08
C ALA A 161 20.17 1.95 14.58
N LEU A 162 19.71 3.13 14.18
CA LEU A 162 19.75 3.59 12.79
C LEU A 162 21.18 4.04 12.37
N VAL A 163 21.93 4.61 13.31
CA VAL A 163 23.23 5.23 13.09
C VAL A 163 24.24 4.68 14.11
N VAL A 164 25.44 4.35 13.62
CA VAL A 164 26.61 4.05 14.44
C VAL A 164 27.54 5.25 14.36
N ALA A 165 27.51 6.12 15.37
CA ALA A 165 28.30 7.34 15.41
C ALA A 165 29.80 7.06 15.15
N GLY A 166 30.40 7.83 14.25
CA GLY A 166 31.79 7.67 13.81
C GLY A 166 32.00 6.60 12.73
N ASN A 167 31.01 5.77 12.42
CA ASN A 167 31.16 4.67 11.45
C ASN A 167 30.00 4.61 10.44
N PRO A 168 30.08 5.36 9.33
CA PRO A 168 29.05 5.33 8.29
C PRO A 168 28.91 3.95 7.65
N LEU A 169 30.02 3.21 7.44
CA LEU A 169 29.98 1.89 6.79
C LEU A 169 29.29 0.81 7.63
N ARG A 170 29.16 1.01 8.94
CA ARG A 170 28.38 0.12 9.83
C ARG A 170 27.02 0.69 10.21
N SER A 171 26.67 1.88 9.73
CA SER A 171 25.39 2.52 10.01
C SER A 171 24.31 1.99 9.07
N PRO A 172 23.23 1.38 9.59
CA PRO A 172 22.12 0.91 8.75
C PRO A 172 21.56 1.98 7.82
N LEU A 173 21.53 3.24 8.24
CA LEU A 173 21.14 4.36 7.38
C LEU A 173 21.94 4.40 6.07
N VAL A 174 23.28 4.44 6.14
CA VAL A 174 24.13 4.52 4.94
C VAL A 174 24.06 3.24 4.12
N LEU A 175 24.06 2.06 4.77
CA LEU A 175 23.95 0.77 4.08
C LEU A 175 22.68 0.66 3.25
N ARG A 176 21.55 1.22 3.74
CA ARG A 176 20.27 1.26 3.01
C ARG A 176 20.27 2.27 1.87
N LEU A 177 21.05 3.36 1.98
CA LEU A 177 21.19 4.36 0.93
C LEU A 177 22.11 3.90 -0.21
N THR A 178 23.12 3.06 0.07
CA THR A 178 24.15 2.67 -0.91
C THR A 178 24.01 1.25 -1.47
N THR A 179 23.04 0.47 -1.01
CA THR A 179 22.85 -0.91 -1.50
C THR A 179 22.35 -0.96 -2.95
N THR A 180 22.80 -1.97 -3.70
CA THR A 180 22.37 -2.23 -5.08
C THR A 180 21.12 -3.12 -5.17
N ASP A 181 20.71 -3.78 -4.06
CA ASP A 181 19.46 -4.53 -4.03
C ASP A 181 18.28 -3.56 -3.86
N ASN A 182 17.53 -3.35 -4.95
CA ASN A 182 16.36 -2.46 -4.98
C ASN A 182 15.25 -2.83 -3.98
N ARG A 183 15.20 -4.08 -3.49
CA ARG A 183 14.23 -4.49 -2.46
C ARG A 183 14.62 -3.98 -1.07
N LEU A 184 15.90 -3.71 -0.88
CA LEU A 184 16.50 -3.28 0.39
C LEU A 184 16.89 -1.80 0.41
N ARG A 185 17.05 -1.18 -0.77
CA ARG A 185 17.41 0.23 -0.94
C ARG A 185 16.32 1.16 -0.43
N MET A 186 16.74 2.25 0.20
CA MET A 186 15.88 3.37 0.57
C MET A 186 16.27 4.64 -0.21
N PRO A 187 15.29 5.50 -0.59
CA PRO A 187 13.86 5.34 -0.37
C PRO A 187 13.27 4.26 -1.30
N LYS A 188 12.29 3.50 -0.78
CA LYS A 188 11.73 2.32 -1.47
C LYS A 188 10.75 2.78 -2.57
N ASN A 189 10.92 2.27 -3.78
CA ASN A 189 10.12 2.64 -4.97
C ASN A 189 10.23 4.11 -5.41
N GLU A 190 11.23 4.84 -4.94
CA GLU A 190 11.56 6.19 -5.41
C GLU A 190 12.98 6.23 -5.98
N GLU A 191 13.37 7.37 -6.56
CA GLU A 191 14.73 7.59 -7.06
C GLU A 191 15.76 7.44 -5.92
N ALA A 192 16.98 7.06 -6.27
CA ALA A 192 18.08 7.02 -5.31
C ALA A 192 18.49 8.43 -4.92
N LEU A 193 18.89 8.63 -3.66
CA LEU A 193 19.52 9.89 -3.24
C LEU A 193 20.73 10.18 -4.12
N LYS A 194 20.96 11.47 -4.36
CA LYS A 194 22.12 11.91 -5.14
C LYS A 194 23.39 11.57 -4.36
N PRO A 195 24.49 11.20 -5.05
CA PRO A 195 25.76 10.88 -4.38
C PRO A 195 26.24 11.98 -3.40
N ALA A 196 25.98 13.26 -3.72
CA ALA A 196 26.31 14.38 -2.85
C ALA A 196 25.51 14.37 -1.53
N GLU A 197 24.23 14.03 -1.56
CA GLU A 197 23.37 13.94 -0.37
C GLU A 197 23.80 12.80 0.54
N ILE A 198 24.15 11.65 -0.05
CA ILE A 198 24.69 10.49 0.68
C ILE A 198 26.02 10.87 1.34
N GLN A 199 26.88 11.65 0.67
CA GLN A 199 28.14 12.13 1.24
C GLN A 199 27.93 13.05 2.44
N VAL A 200 26.94 13.95 2.40
CA VAL A 200 26.59 14.81 3.54
C VAL A 200 26.18 13.97 4.76
N ILE A 201 25.30 12.99 4.57
CA ILE A 201 24.87 12.09 5.64
C ILE A 201 26.05 11.26 6.17
N ALA A 202 26.87 10.69 5.28
CA ALA A 202 28.02 9.88 5.67
C ALA A 202 29.09 10.68 6.43
N LYS A 203 29.34 11.93 6.02
CA LYS A 203 30.25 12.87 6.69
C LYS A 203 29.74 13.26 8.07
N TRP A 204 28.45 13.59 8.19
CA TRP A 204 27.84 13.86 9.49
C TRP A 204 27.97 12.66 10.45
N ILE A 205 27.75 11.44 9.97
CA ILE A 205 27.94 10.22 10.78
C ILE A 205 29.39 10.03 11.18
N SER A 206 30.35 10.20 10.27
CA SER A 206 31.79 10.04 10.58
C SER A 206 32.29 11.08 11.59
N GLU A 207 31.68 12.27 11.62
CA GLU A 207 31.94 13.33 12.61
C GLU A 207 31.26 13.07 13.98
N GLY A 208 30.60 11.92 14.13
CA GLY A 208 29.98 11.47 15.38
C GLY A 208 28.48 11.69 15.46
N ALA A 209 27.80 11.95 14.34
CA ALA A 209 26.36 12.09 14.24
C ALA A 209 25.77 13.12 15.23
N LYS A 210 26.44 14.26 15.40
CA LYS A 210 26.10 15.26 16.42
C LYS A 210 24.81 16.01 16.07
N TYR A 211 24.04 16.34 17.10
CA TYR A 211 22.87 17.21 16.99
C TYR A 211 23.23 18.62 17.43
N ASP A 212 22.90 19.61 16.60
CA ASP A 212 23.31 21.02 16.77
C ASP A 212 22.17 21.94 17.21
N VAL A 213 21.05 21.37 17.68
CA VAL A 213 19.89 22.08 18.22
C VAL A 213 19.60 21.58 19.65
N MET A 214 18.92 22.38 20.48
CA MET A 214 18.64 22.02 21.88
C MET A 214 17.47 21.04 22.03
N ASP A 215 16.43 21.19 21.21
CA ASP A 215 15.22 20.36 21.29
C ASP A 215 15.24 19.22 20.29
N LYS A 216 15.63 18.02 20.75
CA LYS A 216 15.65 16.79 19.95
C LYS A 216 14.27 16.29 19.50
N THR A 217 13.20 16.84 20.06
CA THR A 217 11.82 16.49 19.71
C THR A 217 11.20 17.41 18.66
N ALA A 218 11.89 18.49 18.28
CA ALA A 218 11.50 19.34 17.17
C ALA A 218 11.40 18.50 15.88
N SER A 219 10.34 18.73 15.09
CA SER A 219 10.15 18.02 13.84
C SER A 219 11.22 18.42 12.82
N LEU A 220 11.73 17.47 12.03
CA LEU A 220 12.72 17.78 11.00
C LEU A 220 12.17 18.78 9.98
N GLY A 221 10.87 18.73 9.68
CA GLY A 221 10.19 19.76 8.88
C GLY A 221 10.30 21.17 9.46
N SER A 222 10.21 21.33 10.79
CA SER A 222 10.41 22.65 11.43
C SER A 222 11.87 23.12 11.34
N LEU A 223 12.82 22.21 11.49
CA LEU A 223 14.26 22.50 11.39
C LEU A 223 14.66 22.84 9.95
N ALA A 224 14.12 22.11 8.97
CA ALA A 224 14.32 22.38 7.54
C ALA A 224 13.70 23.75 7.15
N ALA A 225 12.51 24.07 7.64
CA ALA A 225 11.88 25.37 7.41
C ALA A 225 12.69 26.54 8.00
N MET A 226 13.35 26.34 9.15
CA MET A 226 14.26 27.33 9.74
C MET A 226 15.54 27.52 8.92
N ALA A 227 16.02 26.49 8.22
CA ALA A 227 17.19 26.57 7.35
C ALA A 227 16.91 27.35 6.04
N ASP A 228 15.68 27.26 5.51
CA ASP A 228 15.28 27.86 4.23
C ASP A 228 14.65 29.27 4.33
N GLY A 229 14.45 29.80 5.54
CA GLY A 229 14.04 31.20 5.76
C GLY A 229 12.64 31.60 5.25
N LYS A 230 11.78 30.65 4.85
CA LYS A 230 10.42 30.94 4.38
C LYS A 230 9.37 30.59 5.44
N PRO A 231 8.62 31.57 5.99
CA PRO A 231 7.49 31.25 6.85
C PRO A 231 6.33 30.70 6.01
N LYS A 232 5.78 29.55 6.41
CA LYS A 232 4.51 29.04 5.86
C LYS A 232 3.38 30.02 6.25
N PRO A 233 2.49 30.42 5.32
CA PRO A 233 1.33 31.23 5.68
C PRO A 233 0.51 30.53 6.77
N ALA A 234 0.08 31.28 7.78
CA ALA A 234 -0.84 30.78 8.79
C ALA A 234 -2.11 30.25 8.11
N PRO A 235 -2.73 29.15 8.60
CA PRO A 235 -3.95 28.63 8.02
C PRO A 235 -5.03 29.70 8.05
N VAL A 236 -5.59 30.04 6.88
CA VAL A 236 -6.79 30.87 6.80
C VAL A 236 -7.91 30.11 7.50
N PRO A 237 -8.65 30.70 8.45
CA PRO A 237 -9.81 30.06 9.05
C PRO A 237 -10.80 29.66 7.95
N VAL A 238 -11.07 28.36 7.84
CA VAL A 238 -12.09 27.86 6.93
C VAL A 238 -13.42 27.81 7.67
N GLU A 239 -14.39 28.56 7.18
CA GLU A 239 -15.78 28.40 7.62
C GLU A 239 -16.37 27.15 6.96
N VAL A 240 -16.69 26.14 7.79
CA VAL A 240 -17.27 24.87 7.33
C VAL A 240 -18.79 25.00 7.31
N ALA A 241 -19.37 25.09 6.12
CA ALA A 241 -20.82 25.12 5.94
C ALA A 241 -21.43 23.74 6.20
N LYS A 242 -22.47 23.68 7.04
CA LYS A 242 -23.23 22.45 7.32
C LYS A 242 -24.42 22.28 6.37
N PRO A 243 -24.83 21.04 6.06
CA PRO A 243 -26.04 20.77 5.28
C PRO A 243 -27.29 21.33 5.96
N THR A 244 -28.26 21.74 5.14
CA THR A 244 -29.56 22.27 5.54
C THR A 244 -30.67 21.21 5.47
N GLY A 245 -30.38 20.04 4.89
CA GLY A 245 -31.32 18.92 4.71
C GLY A 245 -31.95 18.88 3.31
N ASN A 246 -31.69 19.86 2.46
CA ASN A 246 -32.22 19.96 1.09
C ASN A 246 -31.18 19.57 0.02
N GLU A 247 -29.95 19.26 0.42
CA GLU A 247 -28.85 18.89 -0.47
C GLU A 247 -29.12 17.51 -1.10
N LYS A 248 -28.80 17.38 -2.40
CA LYS A 248 -28.97 16.13 -3.14
C LYS A 248 -27.78 15.20 -2.99
N VAL A 249 -26.62 15.75 -2.65
CA VAL A 249 -25.35 15.02 -2.58
C VAL A 249 -24.75 15.16 -1.20
N SER A 250 -24.36 14.04 -0.60
CA SER A 250 -23.69 14.04 0.69
C SER A 250 -22.17 13.98 0.49
N PHE A 251 -21.40 14.83 1.16
CA PHE A 251 -19.95 14.85 0.95
C PHE A 251 -19.32 13.54 1.40
N ILE A 252 -19.66 13.06 2.61
CA ILE A 252 -19.08 11.85 3.19
C ILE A 252 -19.40 10.60 2.36
N ASN A 253 -20.61 10.46 1.83
CA ASN A 253 -21.00 9.22 1.15
C ASN A 253 -20.81 9.24 -0.37
N ASP A 254 -20.87 10.41 -1.02
CA ASP A 254 -20.89 10.49 -2.49
C ASP A 254 -19.62 11.10 -3.09
N VAL A 255 -18.95 12.03 -2.39
CA VAL A 255 -17.80 12.77 -2.92
C VAL A 255 -16.47 12.29 -2.32
N ALA A 256 -16.40 12.21 -0.99
CA ALA A 256 -15.19 11.91 -0.23
C ALA A 256 -14.57 10.53 -0.51
N PRO A 257 -15.33 9.42 -0.77
CA PRO A 257 -14.73 8.11 -0.99
C PRO A 257 -13.77 8.09 -2.18
N THR A 258 -14.13 8.71 -3.31
CA THR A 258 -13.25 8.81 -4.48
C THR A 258 -12.10 9.79 -4.24
N LEU A 259 -12.31 10.89 -3.51
CA LEU A 259 -11.21 11.79 -3.11
C LEU A 259 -10.14 11.05 -2.29
N VAL A 260 -10.55 10.25 -1.32
CA VAL A 260 -9.65 9.47 -0.46
C VAL A 260 -8.96 8.36 -1.26
N THR A 261 -9.71 7.56 -2.02
CA THR A 261 -9.18 6.37 -2.71
C THR A 261 -8.38 6.70 -3.98
N THR A 262 -8.79 7.73 -4.72
CA THR A 262 -8.20 8.08 -6.03
C THR A 262 -7.22 9.24 -5.91
N CYS A 263 -7.62 10.35 -5.27
CA CYS A 263 -6.75 11.52 -5.14
C CYS A 263 -5.76 11.36 -3.96
N GLY A 264 -6.15 10.60 -2.95
CA GLY A 264 -5.39 10.48 -1.71
C GLY A 264 -4.03 9.83 -1.87
N GLN A 265 -3.79 9.04 -2.92
CA GLN A 265 -2.45 8.51 -3.21
C GLN A 265 -1.37 9.59 -3.34
N CYS A 266 -1.74 10.79 -3.80
CA CYS A 266 -0.83 11.94 -3.95
C CYS A 266 -1.17 13.12 -3.03
N HIS A 267 -2.41 13.23 -2.58
CA HIS A 267 -2.93 14.35 -1.79
C HIS A 267 -3.20 14.01 -0.32
N LEU A 268 -2.83 12.82 0.16
CA LEU A 268 -2.77 12.48 1.60
C LEU A 268 -1.32 12.49 2.10
N GLY A 269 -1.14 12.70 3.40
CA GLY A 269 0.16 12.70 4.08
C GLY A 269 0.76 14.09 4.29
N ASN A 270 2.01 14.12 4.74
CA ASN A 270 2.66 15.33 5.25
C ASN A 270 3.18 16.28 4.15
N ASN A 271 3.39 15.77 2.93
CA ASN A 271 3.80 16.59 1.78
C ASN A 271 2.91 16.31 0.56
N PRO A 272 1.62 16.72 0.61
CA PRO A 272 0.72 16.47 -0.49
C PRO A 272 1.09 17.32 -1.71
N ARG A 273 0.93 16.77 -2.92
CA ARG A 273 1.32 17.47 -4.16
C ARG A 273 0.63 18.83 -4.29
N GLY A 274 1.42 19.88 -4.56
CA GLY A 274 0.95 21.26 -4.66
C GLY A 274 0.39 21.81 -3.35
N GLY A 275 0.74 21.23 -2.20
CA GLY A 275 0.28 21.61 -0.87
C GLY A 275 -1.21 21.33 -0.58
N PHE A 276 -1.97 20.77 -1.54
CA PHE A 276 -3.41 20.50 -1.39
C PHE A 276 -3.65 19.14 -0.73
N SER A 277 -4.28 19.13 0.45
CA SER A 277 -4.47 17.92 1.26
C SER A 277 -5.93 17.47 1.32
N VAL A 278 -6.19 16.19 1.07
CA VAL A 278 -7.49 15.54 1.30
C VAL A 278 -7.53 14.74 2.62
N ALA A 279 -6.65 15.06 3.57
CA ALA A 279 -6.55 14.33 4.84
C ALA A 279 -7.76 14.57 5.76
N THR A 280 -8.22 15.82 5.81
CA THR A 280 -9.41 16.24 6.56
C THR A 280 -10.21 17.19 5.67
N PHE A 281 -11.50 17.36 5.97
CA PHE A 281 -12.32 18.32 5.23
C PHE A 281 -11.77 19.75 5.36
N GLU A 282 -11.37 20.13 6.57
CA GLU A 282 -10.79 21.45 6.85
C GLU A 282 -9.55 21.73 5.99
N ARG A 283 -8.62 20.78 5.92
CA ARG A 283 -7.39 20.95 5.13
C ARG A 283 -7.65 21.00 3.63
N MET A 284 -8.66 20.27 3.16
CA MET A 284 -9.08 20.33 1.77
C MET A 284 -9.60 21.73 1.40
N MET A 285 -10.39 22.33 2.28
CA MET A 285 -10.95 23.66 2.08
C MET A 285 -9.93 24.79 2.28
N GLN A 286 -8.87 24.57 3.06
CA GLN A 286 -7.74 25.52 3.17
C GLN A 286 -7.01 25.71 1.83
N GLY A 287 -7.09 24.72 0.94
CA GLY A 287 -6.43 24.76 -0.37
C GLY A 287 -4.96 24.33 -0.31
N GLY A 288 -4.18 24.72 -1.30
CA GLY A 288 -2.77 24.37 -1.44
C GLY A 288 -1.90 25.57 -1.74
N GLU A 289 -0.70 25.34 -2.29
CA GLU A 289 0.26 26.38 -2.67
C GLU A 289 -0.31 27.35 -3.71
N SER A 290 -1.26 26.89 -4.53
CA SER A 290 -1.98 27.72 -5.51
C SER A 290 -3.19 28.47 -4.91
N GLY A 291 -3.33 28.49 -3.59
CA GLY A 291 -4.46 29.11 -2.88
C GLY A 291 -5.69 28.20 -2.75
N ARG A 292 -6.87 28.80 -2.64
CA ARG A 292 -8.14 28.07 -2.48
C ARG A 292 -8.40 27.17 -3.68
N VAL A 293 -8.64 25.89 -3.41
CA VAL A 293 -8.88 24.86 -4.43
C VAL A 293 -10.38 24.62 -4.65
N ILE A 294 -11.19 24.85 -3.63
CA ILE A 294 -12.64 24.70 -3.65
C ILE A 294 -13.27 26.04 -3.26
N VAL A 295 -14.21 26.51 -4.06
CA VAL A 295 -15.00 27.72 -3.81
C VAL A 295 -16.46 27.30 -3.73
N PRO A 296 -17.06 27.31 -2.51
CA PRO A 296 -18.48 27.01 -2.32
C PRO A 296 -19.38 27.78 -3.30
N GLY A 297 -20.23 27.06 -4.03
CA GLY A 297 -21.20 27.64 -4.96
C GLY A 297 -20.65 28.05 -6.32
N SER A 298 -19.34 27.92 -6.59
CA SER A 298 -18.73 28.34 -7.86
C SER A 298 -17.87 27.24 -8.47
N LEU A 299 -18.30 26.71 -9.61
CA LEU A 299 -17.52 25.72 -10.37
C LEU A 299 -16.30 26.36 -11.03
N GLU A 300 -16.48 27.55 -11.61
CA GLU A 300 -15.43 28.32 -12.28
C GLU A 300 -14.36 28.78 -11.27
N GLY A 301 -14.79 29.19 -10.07
CA GLY A 301 -13.89 29.54 -8.96
C GLY A 301 -13.19 28.31 -8.34
N SER A 302 -13.80 27.13 -8.43
CA SER A 302 -13.25 25.89 -7.87
C SER A 302 -12.20 25.28 -8.80
N ARG A 303 -10.92 25.48 -8.47
CA ARG A 303 -9.82 24.86 -9.21
C ARG A 303 -9.89 23.34 -9.23
N LEU A 304 -10.38 22.70 -8.16
CA LEU A 304 -10.62 21.24 -8.16
C LEU A 304 -11.51 20.84 -9.34
N TRP A 305 -12.62 21.56 -9.55
CA TRP A 305 -13.54 21.32 -10.66
C TRP A 305 -12.84 21.48 -12.00
N ARG A 306 -12.15 22.61 -12.23
CA ARG A 306 -11.48 22.88 -13.50
C ARG A 306 -10.41 21.83 -13.85
N LEU A 307 -9.68 21.32 -12.86
CA LEU A 307 -8.70 20.26 -13.09
C LEU A 307 -9.36 18.91 -13.43
N VAL A 308 -10.46 18.53 -12.76
CA VAL A 308 -11.13 17.24 -13.03
C VAL A 308 -12.09 17.27 -14.22
N ASN A 309 -12.57 18.46 -14.60
CA ASN A 309 -13.37 18.69 -15.79
C ASN A 309 -12.50 18.90 -17.05
N ALA A 310 -11.18 18.89 -16.88
CA ALA A 310 -10.19 19.13 -17.93
C ALA A 310 -10.24 20.54 -18.56
N ASP A 311 -10.74 21.53 -17.82
CA ASP A 311 -10.73 22.95 -18.20
C ASP A 311 -9.37 23.62 -17.89
N GLU A 312 -8.56 23.03 -17.01
CA GLU A 312 -7.21 23.50 -16.64
C GLU A 312 -6.21 22.34 -16.64
N ALA A 313 -4.98 22.60 -17.12
CA ALA A 313 -3.87 21.65 -17.02
C ALA A 313 -3.04 21.85 -15.72
N PRO A 314 -2.52 20.77 -15.11
CA PRO A 314 -2.69 19.38 -15.51
C PRO A 314 -4.08 18.83 -15.16
N VAL A 315 -4.64 18.00 -16.05
CA VAL A 315 -5.91 17.31 -15.78
C VAL A 315 -5.72 16.32 -14.63
N MET A 316 -6.66 16.28 -13.70
CA MET A 316 -6.64 15.42 -12.52
C MET A 316 -7.76 14.38 -12.56
N PRO A 317 -7.53 13.16 -12.02
CA PRO A 317 -6.26 12.65 -11.47
C PRO A 317 -5.20 12.40 -12.56
N ALA A 318 -3.93 12.69 -12.27
CA ALA A 318 -2.83 12.44 -13.20
C ALA A 318 -2.59 10.93 -13.42
N GLY A 319 -2.20 10.53 -14.62
CA GLY A 319 -1.88 9.13 -14.95
C GLY A 319 -3.11 8.28 -15.29
N GLN A 320 -3.16 7.03 -14.78
CA GLN A 320 -4.25 6.08 -15.06
C GLN A 320 -5.46 6.20 -14.11
N GLY A 321 -5.46 7.18 -13.19
CA GLY A 321 -6.59 7.40 -12.31
C GLY A 321 -7.86 7.70 -13.10
N ARG A 322 -8.98 7.05 -12.76
CA ARG A 322 -10.26 7.25 -13.43
C ARG A 322 -11.32 7.69 -12.42
N ILE A 323 -12.02 8.77 -12.75
CA ILE A 323 -13.24 9.20 -12.04
C ILE A 323 -14.46 8.69 -12.79
N THR A 324 -15.51 8.30 -12.06
CA THR A 324 -16.76 7.81 -12.67
C THR A 324 -17.63 8.98 -13.12
N ARG A 325 -18.52 8.75 -14.10
CA ARG A 325 -19.52 9.76 -14.52
C ARG A 325 -20.41 10.19 -13.35
N LYS A 326 -20.75 9.23 -12.46
CA LYS A 326 -21.54 9.51 -11.26
C LYS A 326 -20.78 10.48 -10.34
N TRP A 327 -19.53 10.16 -9.98
CA TRP A 327 -18.76 11.01 -9.09
C TRP A 327 -18.52 12.41 -9.66
N HIS A 328 -18.29 12.52 -10.98
CA HIS A 328 -18.16 13.83 -11.64
C HIS A 328 -19.45 14.67 -11.49
N ALA A 329 -20.63 14.06 -11.70
CA ALA A 329 -21.91 14.73 -11.48
C ALA A 329 -22.16 15.07 -10.00
N ASP A 330 -21.77 14.19 -9.07
CA ASP A 330 -21.90 14.41 -7.63
C ASP A 330 -21.01 15.56 -7.18
N LEU A 331 -19.75 15.61 -7.62
CA LEU A 331 -18.84 16.72 -7.32
C LEU A 331 -19.38 18.05 -7.84
N ARG A 332 -19.90 18.08 -9.07
CA ARG A 332 -20.54 19.27 -9.65
C ARG A 332 -21.66 19.79 -8.76
N THR A 333 -22.56 18.88 -8.39
CA THR A 333 -23.74 19.18 -7.60
C THR A 333 -23.34 19.66 -6.21
N TRP A 334 -22.44 18.93 -5.53
CA TRP A 334 -21.94 19.28 -4.21
C TRP A 334 -21.26 20.66 -4.16
N ILE A 335 -20.40 21.00 -5.13
CA ILE A 335 -19.80 22.35 -5.21
C ILE A 335 -20.89 23.40 -5.38
N THR A 336 -21.83 23.18 -6.30
CA THR A 336 -22.93 24.11 -6.60
C THR A 336 -23.85 24.29 -5.38
N GLU A 337 -24.07 23.24 -4.59
CA GLU A 337 -24.83 23.27 -3.33
C GLU A 337 -24.08 23.91 -2.15
N GLY A 338 -22.90 24.49 -2.41
CA GLY A 338 -22.13 25.25 -1.42
C GLY A 338 -21.07 24.44 -0.69
N ALA A 339 -20.62 23.31 -1.27
CA ALA A 339 -19.52 22.50 -0.75
C ALA A 339 -19.67 22.16 0.75
N LYS A 340 -20.87 21.75 1.16
CA LYS A 340 -21.23 21.55 2.58
C LYS A 340 -20.65 20.25 3.14
N PHE A 341 -20.33 20.24 4.43
CA PHE A 341 -19.79 19.09 5.15
C PHE A 341 -20.85 18.46 6.07
N ASP A 342 -21.18 17.21 5.79
CA ASP A 342 -22.17 16.40 6.49
C ASP A 342 -21.56 15.40 7.50
N GLY A 343 -20.23 15.44 7.69
CA GLY A 343 -19.55 14.62 8.68
C GLY A 343 -19.60 15.20 10.11
N PRO A 344 -19.26 14.39 11.13
CA PRO A 344 -19.36 14.78 12.52
C PRO A 344 -18.33 15.85 12.94
N ASP A 345 -17.13 15.81 12.34
CA ASP A 345 -16.04 16.75 12.61
C ASP A 345 -15.15 16.91 11.36
N ALA A 346 -14.99 18.16 10.91
CA ALA A 346 -14.23 18.51 9.72
C ALA A 346 -12.70 18.33 9.90
N LYS A 347 -12.24 18.21 11.14
CA LYS A 347 -10.83 17.96 11.51
C LYS A 347 -10.50 16.49 11.61
N ARG A 348 -11.51 15.61 11.67
CA ARG A 348 -11.29 14.17 11.76
C ARG A 348 -10.79 13.63 10.40
N PRO A 349 -9.87 12.66 10.39
CA PRO A 349 -9.35 12.11 9.13
C PRO A 349 -10.47 11.56 8.25
N LEU A 350 -10.53 11.98 6.97
CA LEU A 350 -11.58 11.53 6.05
C LEU A 350 -11.58 10.01 5.88
N MET A 351 -10.41 9.35 5.92
CA MET A 351 -10.30 7.88 5.89
C MET A 351 -11.08 7.17 7.00
N GLN A 352 -11.36 7.82 8.13
CA GLN A 352 -12.16 7.25 9.22
C GLN A 352 -13.65 7.57 9.11
N LEU A 353 -14.02 8.47 8.19
CA LEU A 353 -15.39 8.96 8.03
C LEU A 353 -16.05 8.42 6.76
N VAL A 354 -15.27 8.16 5.72
CA VAL A 354 -15.79 7.64 4.45
C VAL A 354 -16.19 6.17 4.60
N PRO A 355 -17.31 5.76 3.98
CA PRO A 355 -17.70 4.36 3.96
C PRO A 355 -16.65 3.51 3.22
N THR A 356 -16.40 2.31 3.71
CA THR A 356 -15.51 1.35 3.06
C THR A 356 -16.12 0.87 1.74
N PRO A 357 -15.33 0.34 0.79
CA PRO A 357 -15.87 -0.28 -0.43
C PRO A 357 -16.93 -1.35 -0.13
N GLU A 358 -16.71 -2.14 0.93
CA GLU A 358 -17.64 -3.16 1.40
C GLU A 358 -18.95 -2.55 1.90
N GLU A 359 -18.90 -1.45 2.66
CA GLU A 359 -20.09 -0.74 3.12
C GLU A 359 -20.87 -0.08 1.97
N ILE A 360 -20.17 0.49 0.98
CA ILE A 360 -20.80 1.03 -0.22
C ILE A 360 -21.50 -0.09 -0.98
N ARG A 361 -20.81 -1.21 -1.20
CA ARG A 361 -21.36 -2.40 -1.85
C ARG A 361 -22.56 -2.98 -1.09
N ALA A 362 -22.47 -3.04 0.24
CA ALA A 362 -23.57 -3.44 1.12
C ALA A 362 -24.81 -2.55 0.92
N ARG A 363 -24.62 -1.23 0.84
CA ARG A 363 -25.73 -0.28 0.58
C ARG A 363 -26.34 -0.45 -0.80
N GLU A 364 -25.54 -0.76 -1.82
CA GLU A 364 -26.04 -1.06 -3.16
C GLU A 364 -26.90 -2.34 -3.16
N LEU A 365 -26.40 -3.41 -2.54
CA LEU A 365 -27.12 -4.68 -2.41
C LEU A 365 -28.39 -4.54 -1.57
N ALA A 366 -28.37 -3.71 -0.53
CA ALA A 366 -29.54 -3.42 0.29
C ALA A 366 -30.67 -2.75 -0.51
N LYS A 367 -30.34 -1.95 -1.53
CA LYS A 367 -31.31 -1.30 -2.43
C LYS A 367 -31.92 -2.24 -3.46
N MET A 368 -31.29 -3.38 -3.75
CA MET A 368 -31.81 -4.33 -4.73
C MET A 368 -33.09 -5.00 -4.21
N THR A 369 -34.05 -5.23 -5.08
CA THR A 369 -35.24 -6.03 -4.73
C THR A 369 -34.85 -7.50 -4.54
N PRO A 370 -35.67 -8.31 -3.83
CA PRO A 370 -35.45 -9.75 -3.73
C PRO A 370 -35.30 -10.44 -5.10
N GLU A 371 -36.05 -10.01 -6.10
CA GLU A 371 -36.04 -10.55 -7.46
C GLU A 371 -34.73 -10.20 -8.19
N GLN A 372 -34.24 -8.97 -8.04
CA GLN A 372 -32.95 -8.55 -8.62
C GLN A 372 -31.79 -9.34 -8.02
N LEU A 373 -31.80 -9.58 -6.71
CA LEU A 373 -30.79 -10.41 -6.06
C LEU A 373 -30.88 -11.87 -6.48
N LEU A 374 -32.10 -12.40 -6.64
CA LEU A 374 -32.30 -13.76 -7.15
C LEU A 374 -31.75 -13.92 -8.56
N GLU A 375 -32.06 -12.99 -9.47
CA GLU A 375 -31.58 -13.06 -10.85
C GLU A 375 -30.05 -12.96 -10.92
N ARG A 376 -29.46 -12.06 -10.12
CA ARG A 376 -28.02 -12.01 -9.97
C ARG A 376 -27.46 -13.33 -9.45
N ARG A 377 -28.10 -13.94 -8.44
CA ARG A 377 -27.62 -15.22 -7.89
C ARG A 377 -27.68 -16.35 -8.90
N ARG A 378 -28.73 -16.44 -9.72
CA ARG A 378 -28.81 -17.43 -10.81
C ARG A 378 -27.65 -17.26 -11.79
N LYS A 379 -27.41 -16.03 -12.23
CA LYS A 379 -26.30 -15.71 -13.12
C LYS A 379 -24.95 -16.10 -12.48
N ASP A 380 -24.69 -15.61 -11.26
CA ASP A 380 -23.45 -15.89 -10.54
C ASP A 380 -23.26 -17.41 -10.30
N THR A 381 -24.33 -18.15 -10.05
CA THR A 381 -24.32 -19.61 -9.83
C THR A 381 -23.93 -20.35 -11.10
N ASN A 382 -24.53 -19.99 -12.24
CA ASN A 382 -24.22 -20.59 -13.54
C ASN A 382 -22.80 -20.25 -13.99
N GLU A 383 -22.36 -18.99 -13.86
CA GLU A 383 -21.00 -18.58 -14.21
C GLU A 383 -19.96 -19.33 -13.36
N LYS A 384 -20.22 -19.51 -12.05
CA LYS A 384 -19.34 -20.31 -11.17
C LYS A 384 -19.27 -21.76 -11.60
N TRP A 385 -20.38 -22.36 -12.01
CA TRP A 385 -20.38 -23.71 -12.54
C TRP A 385 -19.57 -23.80 -13.84
N GLU A 386 -19.83 -22.92 -14.81
CA GLU A 386 -19.13 -22.90 -16.10
C GLU A 386 -17.62 -22.68 -15.94
N MET A 387 -17.20 -21.82 -15.02
CA MET A 387 -15.78 -21.61 -14.72
C MET A 387 -15.12 -22.85 -14.15
N ALA A 388 -15.78 -23.57 -13.24
CA ALA A 388 -15.21 -24.74 -12.57
C ALA A 388 -15.29 -26.03 -13.41
N LEU A 389 -16.39 -26.22 -14.13
CA LEU A 389 -16.75 -27.49 -14.79
C LEU A 389 -17.31 -27.24 -16.21
N SER A 390 -16.60 -26.44 -17.01
CA SER A 390 -17.01 -26.05 -18.38
C SER A 390 -17.39 -27.22 -19.32
N SER A 391 -16.88 -28.42 -19.07
CA SER A 391 -17.14 -29.62 -19.87
C SER A 391 -18.39 -30.40 -19.44
N THR A 392 -19.04 -30.03 -18.32
CA THR A 392 -20.15 -30.77 -17.73
C THR A 392 -21.37 -29.86 -17.60
N GLN A 393 -22.47 -30.22 -18.26
CA GLN A 393 -23.74 -29.51 -18.10
C GLN A 393 -24.36 -29.86 -16.74
N PRO A 394 -24.73 -28.87 -15.90
CA PRO A 394 -25.39 -29.15 -14.63
C PRO A 394 -26.88 -29.44 -14.82
N ASN A 395 -27.42 -30.27 -13.94
CA ASN A 395 -28.84 -30.29 -13.61
C ASN A 395 -29.15 -29.20 -12.59
N ILE A 396 -30.35 -28.62 -12.67
CA ILE A 396 -30.81 -27.56 -11.78
C ILE A 396 -32.20 -27.89 -11.24
N HIS A 397 -32.39 -27.68 -9.93
CA HIS A 397 -33.69 -27.75 -9.27
C HIS A 397 -33.85 -26.58 -8.31
N GLU A 398 -34.89 -25.75 -8.49
CA GLU A 398 -35.16 -24.62 -7.61
C GLU A 398 -36.33 -24.90 -6.66
N THR A 399 -36.17 -24.48 -5.40
CA THR A 399 -37.25 -24.39 -4.40
C THR A 399 -37.46 -22.93 -3.98
N ASP A 400 -38.35 -22.65 -3.02
CA ASP A 400 -38.49 -21.30 -2.47
C ASP A 400 -37.21 -20.81 -1.76
N GLU A 401 -36.38 -21.73 -1.27
CA GLU A 401 -35.20 -21.44 -0.45
C GLU A 401 -33.87 -21.64 -1.21
N PHE A 402 -33.85 -22.58 -2.15
CA PHE A 402 -32.61 -23.08 -2.75
C PHE A 402 -32.60 -22.98 -4.27
N ILE A 403 -31.41 -22.73 -4.80
CA ILE A 403 -31.04 -23.03 -6.19
C ILE A 403 -30.10 -24.22 -6.12
N MET A 404 -30.61 -25.44 -6.33
CA MET A 404 -29.77 -26.64 -6.37
C MET A 404 -29.17 -26.77 -7.75
N ILE A 405 -27.86 -26.98 -7.83
CA ILE A 405 -27.12 -27.16 -9.07
C ILE A 405 -26.10 -28.28 -8.91
N GLY A 406 -25.97 -29.19 -9.88
CA GLY A 406 -25.05 -30.32 -9.74
C GLY A 406 -24.98 -31.23 -10.96
N ASP A 407 -24.01 -32.14 -10.95
CA ASP A 407 -23.82 -33.21 -11.95
C ASP A 407 -24.45 -34.55 -11.51
N VAL A 408 -25.12 -34.56 -10.35
CA VAL A 408 -26.09 -35.61 -9.97
C VAL A 408 -27.40 -35.43 -10.74
N ASP A 409 -28.23 -36.47 -10.80
CA ASP A 409 -29.53 -36.36 -11.49
C ASP A 409 -30.52 -35.43 -10.77
N THR A 410 -31.53 -34.95 -11.51
CA THR A 410 -32.53 -34.01 -10.97
C THR A 410 -33.37 -34.60 -9.84
N ALA A 411 -33.56 -35.93 -9.80
CA ALA A 411 -34.30 -36.58 -8.72
C ALA A 411 -33.50 -36.51 -7.41
N ARG A 412 -32.18 -36.72 -7.47
CA ARG A 412 -31.26 -36.57 -6.36
C ARG A 412 -31.19 -35.13 -5.86
N LEU A 413 -31.12 -34.15 -6.76
CA LEU A 413 -31.17 -32.73 -6.37
C LEU A 413 -32.47 -32.40 -5.62
N LYS A 414 -33.61 -32.95 -6.07
CA LYS A 414 -34.91 -32.76 -5.42
C LYS A 414 -34.94 -33.40 -4.03
N GLU A 415 -34.48 -34.63 -3.87
CA GLU A 415 -34.40 -35.34 -2.58
C GLU A 415 -33.57 -34.57 -1.55
N LEU A 416 -32.39 -34.08 -1.96
CA LEU A 416 -31.53 -33.27 -1.11
C LEU A 416 -32.18 -31.92 -0.78
N ALA A 417 -32.88 -31.29 -1.72
CA ALA A 417 -33.60 -30.05 -1.48
C ALA A 417 -34.75 -30.22 -0.47
N GLU A 418 -35.49 -31.33 -0.56
CA GLU A 418 -36.56 -31.67 0.38
C GLU A 418 -36.00 -31.91 1.80
N SER A 419 -34.93 -32.70 1.90
CA SER A 419 -34.22 -32.95 3.16
C SER A 419 -33.64 -31.66 3.76
N GLY A 420 -33.03 -30.82 2.94
CA GLY A 420 -32.51 -29.51 3.35
C GLY A 420 -33.62 -28.56 3.80
N SER A 421 -34.79 -28.59 3.14
CA SER A 421 -35.95 -27.78 3.50
C SER A 421 -36.56 -28.20 4.84
N GLU A 422 -36.57 -29.50 5.14
CA GLU A 422 -36.99 -30.00 6.45
C GLU A 422 -36.04 -29.54 7.55
N PHE A 423 -34.73 -29.69 7.33
CA PHE A 423 -33.74 -29.21 8.29
C PHE A 423 -33.77 -27.68 8.46
N LEU A 424 -34.08 -26.93 7.41
CA LEU A 424 -34.21 -25.47 7.48
C LEU A 424 -35.32 -25.02 8.45
N LYS A 425 -36.38 -25.83 8.68
CA LYS A 425 -37.39 -25.53 9.72
C LYS A 425 -36.78 -25.50 11.11
N VAL A 426 -35.83 -26.40 11.39
CA VAL A 426 -35.06 -26.42 12.65
C VAL A 426 -34.21 -25.16 12.75
N LEU A 427 -33.53 -24.77 11.66
CA LEU A 427 -32.71 -23.56 11.63
C LEU A 427 -33.55 -22.29 11.81
N LYS A 428 -34.70 -22.17 11.14
CA LYS A 428 -35.63 -21.04 11.30
C LYS A 428 -36.05 -20.87 12.76
N THR A 429 -36.37 -21.97 13.44
CA THR A 429 -36.73 -21.96 14.86
C THR A 429 -35.53 -21.58 15.74
N THR A 430 -34.38 -22.20 15.49
CA THR A 430 -33.16 -22.02 16.31
C THR A 430 -32.59 -20.61 16.23
N PHE A 431 -32.55 -20.05 15.01
CA PHE A 431 -31.98 -18.73 14.74
C PHE A 431 -33.04 -17.61 14.68
N GLY A 432 -34.32 -17.95 14.80
CA GLY A 432 -35.42 -16.99 14.79
C GLY A 432 -35.65 -16.33 13.42
N PHE A 433 -35.32 -17.01 12.32
CA PHE A 433 -35.56 -16.50 10.97
C PHE A 433 -37.06 -16.53 10.66
N LYS A 434 -37.58 -15.37 10.26
CA LYS A 434 -39.01 -15.19 9.90
C LYS A 434 -39.23 -15.03 8.40
N GLU A 435 -38.15 -14.79 7.66
CA GLU A 435 -38.16 -14.53 6.23
C GLU A 435 -38.16 -15.84 5.44
N THR A 436 -38.77 -15.81 4.27
CA THR A 436 -38.69 -16.85 3.24
C THR A 436 -38.45 -16.14 1.91
N PRO A 437 -37.34 -16.40 1.20
CA PRO A 437 -36.23 -17.25 1.62
C PRO A 437 -35.44 -16.71 2.83
N VAL A 438 -34.78 -17.60 3.57
CA VAL A 438 -33.88 -17.23 4.69
C VAL A 438 -32.71 -16.38 4.20
N TRP A 439 -32.19 -16.69 3.02
CA TRP A 439 -31.21 -15.86 2.32
C TRP A 439 -31.91 -15.13 1.19
N LYS A 440 -31.97 -13.79 1.26
CA LYS A 440 -32.51 -12.95 0.19
C LYS A 440 -31.83 -13.29 -1.14
N GLY A 441 -32.63 -13.66 -2.14
CA GLY A 441 -32.14 -14.18 -3.42
C GLY A 441 -31.82 -15.68 -3.44
N LYS A 442 -32.36 -16.46 -2.48
CA LYS A 442 -32.11 -17.89 -2.25
C LYS A 442 -30.65 -18.21 -1.89
N LEU A 443 -30.43 -19.44 -1.44
CA LEU A 443 -29.09 -20.02 -1.24
C LEU A 443 -28.77 -20.93 -2.42
N ALA A 444 -27.61 -20.73 -3.05
CA ALA A 444 -27.13 -21.63 -4.10
C ALA A 444 -26.50 -22.88 -3.45
N VAL A 445 -26.90 -24.08 -3.85
CA VAL A 445 -26.38 -25.34 -3.32
C VAL A 445 -25.78 -26.15 -4.45
N PHE A 446 -24.46 -26.20 -4.50
CA PHE A 446 -23.68 -26.97 -5.45
C PHE A 446 -23.51 -28.40 -4.94
N VAL A 447 -23.91 -29.38 -5.75
CA VAL A 447 -23.85 -30.81 -5.42
C VAL A 447 -22.99 -31.52 -6.45
N PHE A 448 -21.83 -32.00 -6.03
CA PHE A 448 -20.89 -32.70 -6.89
C PHE A 448 -21.01 -34.20 -6.69
N LYS A 449 -21.22 -34.94 -7.77
CA LYS A 449 -21.29 -36.39 -7.81
C LYS A 449 -19.94 -37.04 -7.52
N GLU A 450 -18.86 -36.42 -8.02
CA GLU A 450 -17.49 -36.92 -7.88
C GLU A 450 -16.63 -35.97 -7.06
N ARG A 451 -15.69 -36.55 -6.30
CA ARG A 451 -14.74 -35.78 -5.47
C ARG A 451 -13.97 -34.73 -6.28
N PHE A 452 -13.58 -35.10 -7.49
CA PHE A 452 -12.86 -34.22 -8.41
C PHE A 452 -13.62 -32.93 -8.69
N GLY A 453 -14.93 -32.99 -8.96
CA GLY A 453 -15.73 -31.80 -9.27
C GLY A 453 -15.77 -30.80 -8.11
N TYR A 454 -15.84 -31.31 -6.87
CA TYR A 454 -15.76 -30.49 -5.68
C TYR A 454 -14.38 -29.85 -5.49
N GLU A 455 -13.30 -30.57 -5.77
CA GLU A 455 -11.93 -30.04 -5.69
C GLU A 455 -11.68 -28.95 -6.74
N GLU A 456 -12.06 -29.19 -8.00
CA GLU A 456 -11.94 -28.21 -9.10
C GLU A 456 -12.72 -26.93 -8.81
N PHE A 457 -13.94 -27.07 -8.26
CA PHE A 457 -14.73 -25.92 -7.84
C PHE A 457 -13.99 -25.09 -6.78
N ASN A 458 -13.39 -25.72 -5.77
CA ASN A 458 -12.67 -24.99 -4.74
C ASN A 458 -11.36 -24.38 -5.26
N GLN A 459 -10.64 -25.07 -6.14
CA GLN A 459 -9.41 -24.55 -6.72
C GLN A 459 -9.69 -23.35 -7.62
N THR A 460 -10.75 -23.41 -8.42
CA THR A 460 -11.08 -22.37 -9.40
C THR A 460 -11.83 -21.19 -8.78
N ILE A 461 -12.88 -21.47 -8.00
CA ILE A 461 -13.79 -20.45 -7.46
C ILE A 461 -13.27 -19.91 -6.14
N ASN A 462 -12.84 -20.80 -5.24
CA ASN A 462 -12.43 -20.43 -3.88
C ASN A 462 -10.92 -20.26 -3.74
N ARG A 463 -10.14 -20.54 -4.80
CA ARG A 463 -8.68 -20.44 -4.85
C ARG A 463 -7.98 -21.15 -3.69
N ARG A 464 -8.50 -22.33 -3.33
CA ARG A 464 -7.97 -23.15 -2.24
C ARG A 464 -7.92 -24.61 -2.61
N GLU A 465 -6.90 -25.30 -2.12
CA GLU A 465 -6.88 -26.76 -2.06
C GLU A 465 -7.73 -27.23 -0.88
N VAL A 466 -8.37 -28.38 -1.03
CA VAL A 466 -9.29 -28.91 -0.02
C VAL A 466 -8.84 -30.30 0.44
N PRO A 467 -8.55 -30.51 1.73
CA PRO A 467 -8.24 -31.83 2.28
C PRO A 467 -9.34 -32.86 2.01
N LYS A 468 -8.99 -34.14 1.97
CA LYS A 468 -9.93 -35.25 1.65
C LYS A 468 -11.07 -35.37 2.66
N GLU A 469 -10.83 -34.94 3.88
CA GLU A 469 -11.76 -35.00 5.00
C GLU A 469 -12.83 -33.90 4.92
N ILE A 470 -12.58 -32.85 4.14
CA ILE A 470 -13.54 -31.77 3.89
C ILE A 470 -14.37 -32.17 2.67
N ILE A 471 -15.64 -32.47 2.90
CA ILE A 471 -16.61 -32.93 1.89
C ILE A 471 -17.75 -31.93 1.66
N GLY A 472 -17.67 -30.77 2.29
CA GLY A 472 -18.62 -29.69 2.12
C GLY A 472 -18.13 -28.41 2.78
N HIS A 473 -18.66 -27.28 2.34
CA HIS A 473 -18.49 -25.98 2.98
C HIS A 473 -19.65 -25.05 2.66
N ALA A 474 -19.80 -24.02 3.48
CA ALA A 474 -20.64 -22.86 3.22
C ALA A 474 -19.78 -21.62 3.03
N ASP A 475 -20.20 -20.73 2.14
CA ASP A 475 -19.66 -19.39 1.97
C ASP A 475 -20.83 -18.41 1.87
N VAL A 476 -21.03 -17.63 2.94
CA VAL A 476 -22.11 -16.67 3.05
C VAL A 476 -21.56 -15.37 3.60
N SER A 477 -21.65 -14.32 2.78
CA SER A 477 -21.34 -12.95 3.21
C SER A 477 -22.52 -12.32 3.96
N PRO A 478 -22.30 -11.41 4.92
CA PRO A 478 -23.39 -10.74 5.66
C PRO A 478 -24.32 -9.91 4.75
N THR A 479 -23.76 -9.35 3.68
CA THR A 479 -24.50 -8.59 2.66
C THR A 479 -25.33 -9.47 1.74
N LEU A 480 -25.17 -10.80 1.86
CA LEU A 480 -25.72 -11.80 0.94
C LEU A 480 -25.33 -11.50 -0.50
N GLU A 481 -24.13 -10.97 -0.75
CA GLU A 481 -23.55 -10.94 -2.08
C GLU A 481 -23.22 -12.37 -2.53
N THR A 482 -22.41 -13.03 -1.69
CA THR A 482 -22.16 -14.47 -1.73
C THR A 482 -23.11 -15.14 -0.75
N ALA A 483 -23.83 -16.15 -1.23
CA ALA A 483 -24.64 -17.06 -0.42
C ALA A 483 -24.68 -18.42 -1.11
N LEU A 484 -23.70 -19.27 -0.82
CA LEU A 484 -23.59 -20.60 -1.40
C LEU A 484 -23.20 -21.67 -0.37
N VAL A 485 -23.57 -22.89 -0.70
CA VAL A 485 -23.10 -24.14 -0.09
C VAL A 485 -22.58 -25.02 -1.22
N ALA A 486 -21.49 -25.72 -0.99
CA ALA A 486 -20.96 -26.71 -1.92
C ALA A 486 -20.69 -28.01 -1.17
N ILE A 487 -21.21 -29.13 -1.68
CA ILE A 487 -21.06 -30.46 -1.09
C ILE A 487 -20.62 -31.48 -2.13
N TYR A 488 -19.77 -32.40 -1.71
CA TYR A 488 -19.56 -33.68 -2.37
C TYR A 488 -20.63 -34.66 -1.89
N ASP A 489 -21.41 -35.23 -2.81
CA ASP A 489 -22.42 -36.25 -2.51
C ASP A 489 -21.73 -37.58 -2.18
N VAL A 490 -21.57 -37.85 -0.89
CA VAL A 490 -20.91 -39.04 -0.34
C VAL A 490 -21.83 -40.26 -0.28
N GLY A 491 -23.03 -40.20 -0.87
CA GLY A 491 -24.05 -41.25 -0.80
C GLY A 491 -24.80 -41.26 0.53
N ASP A 492 -25.78 -42.16 0.64
CA ASP A 492 -26.73 -42.19 1.76
C ASP A 492 -26.34 -43.13 2.91
N ASP A 493 -25.32 -43.98 2.72
CA ASP A 493 -24.87 -44.96 3.71
C ASP A 493 -23.80 -44.37 4.62
N PRO A 494 -24.14 -43.88 5.84
CA PRO A 494 -23.16 -43.30 6.74
C PRO A 494 -22.23 -44.37 7.33
N THR A 495 -20.99 -43.96 7.58
CA THR A 495 -19.98 -44.74 8.30
C THR A 495 -19.38 -43.88 9.41
N GLU A 496 -18.51 -44.43 10.26
CA GLU A 496 -17.81 -43.65 11.29
C GLU A 496 -16.98 -42.48 10.72
N LYS A 497 -16.66 -42.51 9.41
CA LYS A 497 -15.85 -41.50 8.72
C LYS A 497 -16.60 -40.69 7.67
N SER A 498 -17.78 -41.14 7.23
CA SER A 498 -18.62 -40.44 6.25
C SER A 498 -20.02 -40.18 6.84
N PRO A 499 -20.49 -38.92 6.90
CA PRO A 499 -21.77 -38.57 7.52
C PRO A 499 -23.01 -39.02 6.73
N GLY A 500 -22.84 -39.38 5.46
CA GLY A 500 -23.94 -39.46 4.48
C GLY A 500 -24.34 -38.08 3.95
N ALA A 501 -24.95 -38.05 2.78
CA ALA A 501 -25.23 -36.81 2.03
C ALA A 501 -26.16 -35.86 2.77
N VAL A 502 -27.23 -36.38 3.39
CA VAL A 502 -28.22 -35.56 4.11
C VAL A 502 -27.60 -34.88 5.33
N LEU A 503 -26.78 -35.59 6.11
CA LEU A 503 -26.11 -35.00 7.27
C LEU A 503 -25.02 -34.00 6.82
N ASN A 504 -24.29 -34.30 5.74
CA ASN A 504 -23.33 -33.35 5.15
C ASN A 504 -24.03 -32.04 4.75
N LEU A 505 -25.14 -32.13 4.02
CA LEU A 505 -25.92 -30.96 3.63
C LEU A 505 -26.44 -30.19 4.85
N ALA A 506 -27.02 -30.88 5.85
CA ALA A 506 -27.53 -30.25 7.06
C ALA A 506 -26.43 -29.48 7.81
N GLU A 507 -25.23 -30.06 7.95
CA GLU A 507 -24.07 -29.38 8.54
C GLU A 507 -23.76 -28.07 7.79
N GLN A 508 -23.71 -28.09 6.46
CA GLN A 508 -23.40 -26.90 5.67
C GLN A 508 -24.51 -25.85 5.68
N LEU A 509 -25.78 -26.25 5.72
CA LEU A 509 -26.90 -25.32 5.86
C LEU A 509 -26.88 -24.59 7.21
N ALA A 510 -26.52 -25.29 8.28
CA ALA A 510 -26.33 -24.67 9.58
C ALA A 510 -25.13 -23.71 9.60
N ALA A 511 -24.02 -24.08 8.94
CA ALA A 511 -22.88 -23.18 8.75
C ALA A 511 -23.28 -21.92 7.96
N ALA A 512 -24.03 -22.06 6.87
CA ALA A 512 -24.55 -20.95 6.08
C ALA A 512 -25.49 -20.02 6.90
N ALA A 513 -26.27 -20.60 7.82
CA ALA A 513 -27.15 -19.84 8.71
C ALA A 513 -26.35 -19.02 9.74
N LEU A 514 -25.24 -19.57 10.26
CA LEU A 514 -24.34 -18.85 11.17
C LEU A 514 -23.60 -17.73 10.46
N LEU A 515 -23.00 -18.02 9.31
CA LEU A 515 -22.23 -17.06 8.52
C LEU A 515 -23.07 -15.86 8.05
N LYS A 516 -24.38 -16.05 7.87
CA LYS A 516 -25.32 -14.94 7.59
C LYS A 516 -25.26 -13.82 8.63
N GLY A 517 -24.95 -14.12 9.89
CA GLY A 517 -24.82 -13.12 10.94
C GLY A 517 -23.49 -12.35 10.93
N GLY A 518 -22.52 -12.78 10.12
CA GLY A 518 -21.21 -12.14 9.95
C GLY A 518 -20.20 -12.39 11.06
N GLY A 519 -19.15 -11.56 11.06
CA GLY A 519 -18.00 -11.65 11.96
C GLY A 519 -17.06 -12.82 11.69
N ASP A 520 -15.89 -12.77 12.33
CA ASP A 520 -14.82 -13.77 12.18
C ASP A 520 -15.07 -14.94 13.13
N LEU A 521 -16.04 -15.79 12.77
CA LEU A 521 -16.37 -17.00 13.54
C LEU A 521 -15.28 -18.07 13.34
N PRO A 522 -14.75 -18.69 14.41
CA PRO A 522 -13.75 -19.74 14.27
C PRO A 522 -14.34 -21.04 13.71
N ASP A 523 -13.52 -21.82 13.01
CA ASP A 523 -13.98 -23.02 12.29
C ASP A 523 -14.63 -24.06 13.22
N TRP A 524 -14.08 -24.24 14.42
CA TRP A 524 -14.64 -25.16 15.42
C TRP A 524 -16.06 -24.77 15.83
N LEU A 525 -16.38 -23.47 15.83
CA LEU A 525 -17.70 -22.97 16.20
C LEU A 525 -18.69 -23.16 15.05
N ILE A 526 -18.27 -22.86 13.82
CA ILE A 526 -19.10 -23.03 12.62
C ILE A 526 -19.44 -24.51 12.43
N ARG A 527 -18.40 -25.35 12.29
CA ARG A 527 -18.53 -26.79 12.07
C ARG A 527 -19.21 -27.49 13.25
N GLY A 528 -18.80 -27.14 14.47
CA GLY A 528 -19.32 -27.72 15.70
C GLY A 528 -20.80 -27.44 15.92
N THR A 529 -21.25 -26.21 15.64
CA THR A 529 -22.67 -25.86 15.74
C THR A 529 -23.48 -26.57 14.67
N GLY A 530 -22.97 -26.63 13.43
CA GLY A 530 -23.66 -27.34 12.36
C GLY A 530 -23.86 -28.81 12.67
N LEU A 531 -22.80 -29.50 13.10
CA LEU A 531 -22.87 -30.88 13.55
C LEU A 531 -23.77 -31.05 14.78
N SER A 532 -23.71 -30.15 15.77
CA SER A 532 -24.53 -30.26 16.98
C SER A 532 -26.02 -30.16 16.69
N LEU A 533 -26.42 -29.23 15.82
CA LEU A 533 -27.82 -29.06 15.42
C LEU A 533 -28.31 -30.22 14.56
N ALA A 534 -27.51 -30.66 13.59
CA ALA A 534 -27.86 -31.79 12.73
C ALA A 534 -27.91 -33.12 13.51
N ALA A 535 -27.01 -33.30 14.48
CA ALA A 535 -26.95 -34.46 15.35
C ALA A 535 -28.14 -34.58 16.32
N ALA A 536 -28.69 -33.45 16.77
CA ALA A 536 -29.78 -33.43 17.76
C ALA A 536 -31.13 -33.88 17.20
N GLY A 537 -31.30 -33.87 15.88
CA GLY A 537 -32.55 -34.22 15.19
C GLY A 537 -32.61 -35.66 14.66
N PRO A 538 -33.66 -35.99 13.88
CA PRO A 538 -33.81 -37.30 13.26
C PRO A 538 -32.65 -37.70 12.35
N ILE A 539 -32.02 -36.74 11.66
CA ILE A 539 -30.90 -36.96 10.73
C ILE A 539 -29.69 -37.57 11.45
N GLY A 540 -29.40 -37.12 12.68
CA GLY A 540 -28.27 -37.59 13.46
C GLY A 540 -28.54 -38.84 14.30
N LYS A 541 -29.80 -39.14 14.60
CA LYS A 541 -30.16 -40.22 15.51
C LYS A 541 -29.76 -41.58 14.95
N GLY A 542 -28.80 -42.23 15.61
CA GLY A 542 -28.29 -43.55 15.19
C GLY A 542 -27.29 -43.51 14.03
N ASN A 543 -26.91 -42.32 13.55
CA ASN A 543 -25.92 -42.17 12.49
C ASN A 543 -24.52 -42.56 13.02
N PRO A 544 -23.82 -43.55 12.43
CA PRO A 544 -22.50 -44.01 12.89
C PRO A 544 -21.44 -42.91 12.94
N TYR A 545 -21.49 -41.93 12.02
CA TYR A 545 -20.59 -40.79 12.03
C TYR A 545 -20.77 -39.95 13.30
N VAL A 546 -22.03 -39.66 13.65
CA VAL A 546 -22.39 -38.86 14.83
C VAL A 546 -21.96 -39.59 16.12
N VAL A 547 -22.17 -40.92 16.17
CA VAL A 547 -21.72 -41.75 17.30
C VAL A 547 -20.19 -41.68 17.46
N ALA A 548 -19.44 -41.67 16.35
CA ALA A 548 -17.99 -41.60 16.35
C ALA A 548 -17.42 -40.19 16.66
N LEU A 549 -18.23 -39.13 16.69
CA LEU A 549 -17.74 -37.75 16.93
C LEU A 549 -17.07 -37.60 18.30
N LYS A 550 -17.68 -38.13 19.37
CA LYS A 550 -17.15 -37.99 20.74
C LYS A 550 -15.78 -38.65 20.94
N PRO A 551 -15.56 -39.93 20.59
CA PRO A 551 -14.23 -40.53 20.73
C PRO A 551 -13.19 -39.82 19.86
N ARG A 552 -13.55 -39.39 18.64
CA ARG A 552 -12.66 -38.61 17.77
C ARG A 552 -12.32 -37.24 18.34
N ALA A 553 -13.27 -36.57 18.98
CA ALA A 553 -13.04 -35.31 19.65
C ALA A 553 -12.04 -35.47 20.80
N ALA A 554 -12.19 -36.50 21.64
CA ALA A 554 -11.26 -36.78 22.72
C ALA A 554 -9.82 -37.02 22.21
N GLU A 555 -9.68 -37.76 21.11
CA GLU A 555 -8.40 -37.97 20.43
C GLU A 555 -7.79 -36.65 19.93
N ALA A 556 -8.58 -35.83 19.21
CA ALA A 556 -8.15 -34.52 18.73
C ALA A 556 -7.65 -33.61 19.87
N MET A 557 -8.36 -33.58 21.00
CA MET A 557 -7.96 -32.78 22.17
C MET A 557 -6.60 -33.20 22.73
N GLN A 558 -6.28 -34.49 22.72
CA GLN A 558 -5.03 -35.01 23.24
C GLN A 558 -3.80 -34.52 22.46
N TYR A 559 -3.94 -34.31 21.14
CA TYR A 559 -2.82 -33.95 20.26
C TYR A 559 -2.72 -32.46 19.96
N SER A 560 -3.84 -31.75 19.88
CA SER A 560 -3.88 -30.34 19.46
C SER A 560 -3.73 -29.35 20.61
N ILE A 561 -4.09 -29.71 21.84
CA ILE A 561 -4.18 -28.77 22.96
C ILE A 561 -2.89 -28.76 23.80
N GLN A 562 -2.25 -27.60 23.92
CA GLN A 562 -1.07 -27.42 24.78
C GLN A 562 -1.42 -26.74 26.10
N GLN A 563 -2.33 -25.77 26.05
CA GLN A 563 -2.87 -25.04 27.17
C GLN A 563 -4.39 -25.09 27.15
N PRO A 564 -5.08 -25.03 28.32
CA PRO A 564 -6.53 -25.16 28.36
C PRO A 564 -7.30 -24.16 27.48
N GLN A 565 -6.82 -22.93 27.36
CA GLN A 565 -7.47 -21.90 26.53
C GLN A 565 -7.36 -22.15 25.02
N ASP A 566 -6.44 -23.01 24.56
CA ASP A 566 -6.24 -23.30 23.13
C ASP A 566 -7.50 -23.94 22.52
N VAL A 567 -8.34 -24.59 23.35
CA VAL A 567 -9.63 -25.18 22.96
C VAL A 567 -10.49 -24.22 22.14
N PHE A 568 -10.44 -22.92 22.46
CA PHE A 568 -11.29 -21.90 21.84
C PHE A 568 -10.55 -21.07 20.78
N GLN A 569 -9.25 -21.29 20.58
CA GLN A 569 -8.49 -20.60 19.54
C GLN A 569 -8.80 -21.18 18.16
N ASP A 570 -8.95 -20.29 17.20
CA ASP A 570 -9.12 -20.68 15.80
C ASP A 570 -7.85 -21.32 15.25
N GLY A 571 -7.99 -22.26 14.31
CA GLY A 571 -6.87 -22.98 13.70
C GLY A 571 -6.16 -24.00 14.60
N THR A 572 -6.67 -24.27 15.81
CA THR A 572 -6.09 -25.25 16.75
C THR A 572 -6.19 -26.70 16.25
N PHE A 573 -7.29 -27.03 15.57
CA PHE A 573 -7.58 -28.39 15.11
C PHE A 573 -7.29 -28.54 13.63
N SER A 574 -6.85 -29.73 13.23
CA SER A 574 -6.69 -30.06 11.82
C SER A 574 -8.05 -30.05 11.10
N PRO A 575 -8.10 -29.93 9.77
CA PRO A 575 -9.34 -30.03 9.00
C PRO A 575 -10.15 -31.32 9.26
N ALA A 576 -9.49 -32.42 9.61
CA ALA A 576 -10.12 -33.70 9.94
C ALA A 576 -10.73 -33.73 11.35
N ASP A 577 -10.16 -32.93 12.25
CA ASP A 577 -10.44 -32.95 13.70
C ASP A 577 -11.35 -31.81 14.14
N VAL A 578 -11.40 -30.72 13.38
CA VAL A 578 -12.16 -29.51 13.73
C VAL A 578 -13.66 -29.75 13.87
N GLY A 579 -14.22 -30.66 13.07
CA GLY A 579 -15.64 -31.07 13.18
C GLY A 579 -15.93 -31.80 14.50
N PRO A 580 -15.29 -32.95 14.76
CA PRO A 580 -15.42 -33.66 16.04
C PRO A 580 -15.12 -32.78 17.27
N ALA A 581 -14.00 -32.04 17.25
CA ALA A 581 -13.62 -31.15 18.33
C ALA A 581 -14.68 -30.05 18.56
N GLY A 582 -15.09 -29.38 17.48
CA GLY A 582 -16.13 -28.36 17.51
C GLY A 582 -17.45 -28.88 18.06
N TYR A 583 -17.88 -30.08 17.65
CA TYR A 583 -19.09 -30.72 18.16
C TYR A 583 -19.04 -30.88 19.68
N ALA A 584 -17.94 -31.41 20.22
CA ALA A 584 -17.78 -31.57 21.67
C ALA A 584 -17.75 -30.23 22.42
N ILE A 585 -17.07 -29.22 21.86
CA ILE A 585 -16.99 -27.88 22.46
C ILE A 585 -18.37 -27.23 22.51
N VAL A 586 -19.10 -27.24 21.39
CA VAL A 586 -20.44 -26.64 21.31
C VAL A 586 -21.42 -27.37 22.21
N GLU A 587 -21.42 -28.70 22.23
CA GLU A 587 -22.25 -29.48 23.16
C GLU A 587 -21.96 -29.10 24.62
N PHE A 588 -20.68 -28.93 24.98
CA PHE A 588 -20.29 -28.48 26.32
C PHE A 588 -20.79 -27.07 26.63
N LEU A 589 -20.63 -26.10 25.73
CA LEU A 589 -21.09 -24.73 25.95
C LEU A 589 -22.60 -24.66 26.09
N MET A 590 -23.34 -25.37 25.24
CA MET A 590 -24.80 -25.48 25.32
C MET A 590 -25.25 -26.16 26.62
N ARG A 591 -24.53 -27.16 27.13
CA ARG A 591 -24.84 -27.78 28.43
C ARG A 591 -24.59 -26.85 29.62
N ASN A 592 -23.51 -26.06 29.58
CA ASN A 592 -23.15 -25.19 30.70
C ASN A 592 -23.95 -23.89 30.75
N GLY A 593 -24.46 -23.39 29.62
CA GLY A 593 -25.20 -22.13 29.57
C GLY A 593 -26.61 -22.19 28.98
N GLY A 594 -27.00 -23.32 28.39
CA GLY A 594 -28.23 -23.43 27.60
C GLY A 594 -28.11 -22.77 26.23
N ALA A 595 -29.13 -22.99 25.39
CA ALA A 595 -29.18 -22.45 24.02
C ALA A 595 -29.18 -20.91 23.98
N SER A 596 -29.76 -20.25 24.98
CA SER A 596 -29.82 -18.78 25.05
C SER A 596 -28.44 -18.14 25.26
N ASN A 597 -27.65 -18.65 26.21
CA ASN A 597 -26.28 -18.17 26.41
C ASN A 597 -25.41 -18.53 25.22
N PHE A 598 -25.55 -19.73 24.66
CA PHE A 598 -24.82 -20.09 23.45
C PHE A 598 -25.13 -19.15 22.27
N GLY A 599 -26.40 -18.85 22.01
CA GLY A 599 -26.78 -17.87 20.99
C GLY A 599 -26.24 -16.47 21.26
N SER A 600 -26.20 -16.05 22.53
CA SER A 600 -25.59 -14.78 22.93
C SER A 600 -24.07 -14.76 22.71
N PHE A 601 -23.41 -15.88 23.00
CA PHE A 601 -21.98 -16.08 22.76
C PHE A 601 -21.63 -15.95 21.28
N VAL A 602 -22.37 -16.63 20.40
CA VAL A 602 -22.22 -16.51 18.94
C VAL A 602 -22.41 -15.04 18.52
N LYS A 603 -23.50 -14.39 18.92
CA LYS A 603 -23.79 -12.99 18.56
C LYS A 603 -22.69 -12.01 18.97
N ARG A 604 -22.01 -12.24 20.10
CA ARG A 604 -20.90 -11.39 20.53
C ARG A 604 -19.70 -11.50 19.57
N ILE A 605 -19.36 -12.72 19.15
CA ILE A 605 -18.28 -12.93 18.18
C ILE A 605 -18.65 -12.33 16.82
N GLN A 606 -19.91 -12.49 16.38
CA GLN A 606 -20.41 -11.82 15.17
C GLN A 606 -20.32 -10.28 15.27
N GLY A 607 -20.42 -9.73 16.49
CA GLY A 607 -20.23 -8.32 16.79
C GLY A 607 -18.77 -7.87 16.97
N GLY A 608 -17.79 -8.77 16.76
CA GLY A 608 -16.36 -8.46 16.79
C GLY A 608 -15.62 -8.87 18.07
N ASP A 609 -16.28 -9.50 19.05
CA ASP A 609 -15.58 -10.03 20.22
C ASP A 609 -14.72 -11.26 19.84
N THR A 610 -13.57 -11.41 20.50
CA THR A 610 -12.83 -12.68 20.44
C THR A 610 -13.60 -13.78 21.20
N PRO A 611 -13.37 -15.08 20.89
CA PRO A 611 -13.97 -16.17 21.66
C PRO A 611 -13.74 -16.05 23.17
N ALA A 612 -12.52 -15.64 23.58
CA ALA A 612 -12.21 -15.42 24.99
C ALA A 612 -13.02 -14.29 25.63
N ALA A 613 -13.17 -13.16 24.93
CA ALA A 613 -13.97 -12.03 25.41
C ALA A 613 -15.47 -12.41 25.50
N ALA A 614 -15.97 -13.13 24.51
CA ALA A 614 -17.35 -13.61 24.49
C ALA A 614 -17.63 -14.63 25.61
N LEU A 615 -16.69 -15.54 25.91
CA LEU A 615 -16.79 -16.47 27.04
C LEU A 615 -16.89 -15.72 28.37
N GLN A 616 -16.00 -14.76 28.60
CA GLN A 616 -15.99 -13.95 29.82
C GLN A 616 -17.30 -13.18 29.99
N ALA A 617 -17.82 -12.59 28.91
CA ALA A 617 -19.03 -11.78 28.98
C ALA A 617 -20.30 -12.59 29.20
N VAL A 618 -20.41 -13.78 28.60
CA VAL A 618 -21.64 -14.58 28.61
C VAL A 618 -21.64 -15.63 29.71
N TYR A 619 -20.54 -16.36 29.86
CA TYR A 619 -20.43 -17.46 30.83
C TYR A 619 -19.75 -17.04 32.13
N ARG A 620 -19.27 -15.78 32.23
CA ARG A 620 -18.59 -15.24 33.42
C ARG A 620 -17.34 -16.04 33.83
N GLN A 621 -16.69 -16.66 32.85
CA GLN A 621 -15.45 -17.41 33.04
C GLN A 621 -14.46 -17.06 31.95
N ASP A 622 -13.19 -16.94 32.32
CA ASP A 622 -12.11 -16.76 31.36
C ASP A 622 -11.87 -18.04 30.55
N ALA A 623 -11.24 -17.89 29.38
CA ALA A 623 -11.02 -19.00 28.45
C ALA A 623 -10.18 -20.14 29.04
N ARG A 624 -9.24 -19.85 29.96
CA ARG A 624 -8.39 -20.86 30.57
C ARG A 624 -9.17 -21.70 31.57
N THR A 625 -9.96 -21.05 32.43
CA THR A 625 -10.83 -21.74 33.40
C THR A 625 -11.88 -22.57 32.68
N MET A 626 -12.57 -21.98 31.69
CA MET A 626 -13.57 -22.69 30.88
C MET A 626 -12.95 -23.89 30.14
N GLY A 627 -11.76 -23.71 29.57
CA GLY A 627 -11.05 -24.75 28.83
C GLY A 627 -10.63 -25.91 29.74
N ALA A 628 -10.19 -25.62 30.97
CA ALA A 628 -9.84 -26.65 31.94
C ALA A 628 -11.07 -27.47 32.36
N SER A 629 -12.21 -26.79 32.60
CA SER A 629 -13.48 -27.46 32.85
C SER A 629 -13.89 -28.34 31.68
N PHE A 630 -13.81 -27.85 30.45
CA PHE A 630 -14.10 -28.64 29.25
C PHE A 630 -13.24 -29.90 29.15
N LEU A 631 -11.90 -29.77 29.23
CA LEU A 631 -10.97 -30.89 29.11
C LEU A 631 -11.21 -31.97 30.18
N SER A 632 -11.58 -31.56 31.40
CA SER A 632 -11.95 -32.50 32.46
C SER A 632 -13.16 -33.38 32.10
N THR A 633 -14.13 -32.84 31.35
CA THR A 633 -15.30 -33.61 30.88
C THR A 633 -14.97 -34.59 29.76
N GLN A 634 -13.86 -34.37 29.04
CA GLN A 634 -13.40 -35.24 27.96
C GLN A 634 -12.48 -36.37 28.44
N GLY A 635 -12.11 -36.40 29.73
CA GLY A 635 -11.10 -37.32 30.25
C GLY A 635 -9.68 -37.02 29.74
N ALA A 636 -9.46 -35.83 29.17
CA ALA A 636 -8.18 -35.39 28.63
C ALA A 636 -7.46 -34.49 29.65
N ALA A 637 -6.31 -34.91 30.17
CA ALA A 637 -5.40 -34.01 30.87
C ALA A 637 -4.52 -33.25 29.85
N PRO A 638 -4.19 -31.97 30.05
CA PRO A 638 -3.25 -31.25 29.18
C PRO A 638 -1.94 -32.04 29.03
N GLY A 639 -1.57 -32.37 27.80
CA GLY A 639 -0.54 -33.34 27.50
C GLY A 639 0.84 -32.93 28.02
N ASN A 640 1.32 -33.61 29.05
CA ASN A 640 2.73 -33.60 29.43
C ASN A 640 3.48 -34.48 28.40
N ARG A 641 4.18 -33.86 27.43
CA ARG A 641 4.93 -34.58 26.38
C ARG A 641 5.99 -35.50 27.00
N LYS A 642 5.68 -36.79 27.15
CA LYS A 642 6.70 -37.84 27.05
C LYS A 642 6.70 -38.33 25.61
N ALA A 643 7.72 -37.90 24.87
CA ALA A 643 8.04 -38.36 23.54
C ALA A 643 8.02 -39.91 23.49
N LYS A 644 7.05 -40.48 22.78
CA LYS A 644 7.23 -41.78 22.15
C LYS A 644 7.59 -41.52 20.68
N LYS A 645 8.90 -41.50 20.41
CA LYS A 645 9.40 -41.88 19.09
C LYS A 645 9.03 -43.34 18.87
N LYS A 646 8.20 -43.63 17.87
CA LYS A 646 8.38 -44.79 16.99
C LYS A 646 7.86 -44.41 15.61
#